data_AF-A0A2N8N208-F1
#
_entry.id   AF-A0A2N8N208-F1
#
_cell.length_a   1.000
_cell.length_b   1.000
_cell.length_c   1.000
_cell.angle_alpha   90.00
_cell.angle_beta   90.00
_cell.angle_gamma   90.00
#
_symmetry.space_group_name_H-M   'P 1'
#
loop_
_entity.id
_entity.type
_entity.pdbx_description
1 polymer ?
#
loop_
_entity_poly.entity_id
_entity_poly.type
_entity_poly.pdbx_seq_one_letter_code
_entity_poly.pdbx_strand_id
1 'polypeptide(L)'
;MRRLAGALVAACTLTALCAVPVAAVESPPPVTTPPMGWNSWNKFGCDITEQLIRETADAMVTSGMKAAGYQYVNLDDCWAEKNRTPDGKYEPHRTRFPSGIKALADYVHGKGLKLGIYTSAGTETCARTMPGSLDHEEVDARTFADWGVDYLKYDNCHNQGRPALERYTKMGEALKKTGRPIVYALCEWGENKPWEWGKGAGAQLWRTTGDISDTWSSMTNLLDQQVGLEGYAGPGGWNDPDMLEVGNGGMTDTEYRSHFALWSLLNAPLLAGNDLRSMSGATKKILLNKDLLAVNQDWGGKQGRKVRDDGDTEVWAKPMSDGSNVVVLFNRGGAPSTLSATAKEIGAPASSGYRVRDLWTGGETESAGILRAGLPGHGSAVFRVWPSSRPKAAPHTTLSLRSPEYAATDKPFTTTLQVFNDGRTPLTEGRVKLTVGAGWKPDGGTEVRIPAVAPGKSWERTWTVHPSSPAGDHVEVSGRIDYRTSSGARSLSTTGSAPLVKPPAAGTNALSKAAFMTADNGYGPVERGTSNGESSAGDGHKMSIGGVTYDDGLGVHAPSKVRLYLGGGCASFASSVGVDDEKAGGSVAFEVLGDGKRLANTGVLKRGQAAQTLSVPLSGVQVLDLVVTDGGDGVDSDHADWAGAALNC
;
A
#
# COMPACT_ATOMS: atom_id res chain seq x y z
N MET A 1 -10.37 -23.94 94.50
CA MET A 1 -9.85 -22.62 94.05
C MET A 1 -8.51 -22.82 93.36
N ARG A 2 -8.27 -22.03 92.31
CA ARG A 2 -7.25 -22.16 91.25
C ARG A 2 -5.83 -22.47 91.77
N ARG A 3 -5.11 -23.39 91.10
CA ARG A 3 -3.67 -23.61 91.28
C ARG A 3 -2.87 -22.86 90.21
N LEU A 4 -1.91 -22.06 90.67
CA LEU A 4 -0.81 -21.46 89.92
C LEU A 4 0.46 -22.28 90.19
N ALA A 5 1.22 -22.58 89.13
CA ALA A 5 2.68 -22.66 89.17
C ALA A 5 3.19 -22.58 87.72
N GLY A 6 4.08 -21.62 87.46
CA GLY A 6 4.69 -21.39 86.16
C GLY A 6 5.86 -22.33 85.87
N ALA A 7 6.20 -22.45 84.59
CA ALA A 7 7.43 -23.08 84.11
C ALA A 7 8.06 -22.21 83.01
N LEU A 8 9.36 -21.94 83.18
CA LEU A 8 10.27 -21.39 82.17
C LEU A 8 10.41 -22.38 81.00
N VAL A 9 10.47 -21.87 79.77
CA VAL A 9 11.00 -22.62 78.61
C VAL A 9 11.96 -21.72 77.84
N ALA A 10 13.16 -22.27 77.62
CA ALA A 10 14.27 -21.68 76.88
C ALA A 10 13.98 -21.60 75.37
N ALA A 11 14.33 -20.48 74.75
CA ALA A 11 14.20 -20.27 73.30
C ALA A 11 15.48 -20.73 72.58
N CYS A 12 15.40 -21.83 71.83
CA CYS A 12 16.36 -22.18 70.78
C CYS A 12 16.00 -21.44 69.50
N THR A 13 16.88 -20.56 69.02
CA THR A 13 16.76 -19.92 67.71
C THR A 13 17.24 -20.86 66.60
N LEU A 14 16.31 -21.43 65.84
CA LEU A 14 16.57 -22.07 64.55
C LEU A 14 16.56 -20.99 63.46
N THR A 15 17.71 -20.68 62.87
CA THR A 15 17.80 -19.85 61.66
C THR A 15 17.36 -20.69 60.45
N ALA A 16 16.11 -20.51 60.02
CA ALA A 16 15.63 -21.02 58.74
C ALA A 16 16.16 -20.13 57.61
N LEU A 17 16.98 -20.69 56.73
CA LEU A 17 17.33 -20.09 55.44
C LEU A 17 16.07 -20.06 54.57
N CYS A 18 15.42 -18.90 54.47
CA CYS A 18 14.41 -18.65 53.46
C CYS A 18 15.09 -18.59 52.08
N ALA A 19 14.96 -19.67 51.30
CA ALA A 19 15.22 -19.61 49.88
C ALA A 19 14.20 -18.64 49.25
N VAL A 20 14.68 -17.53 48.73
CA VAL A 20 13.88 -16.63 47.89
C VAL A 20 13.52 -17.42 46.63
N PRO A 21 12.24 -17.59 46.27
CA PRO A 21 11.89 -18.23 45.02
C PRO A 21 12.43 -17.36 43.90
N VAL A 22 13.34 -17.91 43.08
CA VAL A 22 13.72 -17.32 41.82
C VAL A 22 12.43 -17.20 41.01
N ALA A 23 11.97 -15.98 40.77
CA ALA A 23 10.85 -15.72 39.87
C ALA A 23 11.17 -16.42 38.54
N ALA A 24 10.29 -17.31 38.11
CA ALA A 24 10.35 -17.84 36.76
C ALA A 24 10.42 -16.64 35.81
N VAL A 25 11.39 -16.65 34.90
CA VAL A 25 11.50 -15.66 33.84
C VAL A 25 10.15 -15.66 33.11
N GLU A 26 9.33 -14.63 33.34
CA GLU A 26 8.07 -14.48 32.62
C GLU A 26 8.41 -14.48 31.13
N SER A 27 7.68 -15.30 30.37
CA SER A 27 7.77 -15.24 28.92
C SER A 27 7.50 -13.80 28.47
N PRO A 28 8.15 -13.34 27.39
CA PRO A 28 7.87 -12.04 26.81
C PRO A 28 6.36 -11.78 26.72
N PRO A 29 5.86 -10.57 27.05
CA PRO A 29 4.47 -10.26 26.80
C PRO A 29 4.20 -10.49 25.31
N PRO A 30 3.14 -11.24 24.96
CA PRO A 30 2.84 -11.53 23.56
C PRO A 30 2.66 -10.24 22.78
N VAL A 31 3.07 -10.24 21.51
CA VAL A 31 2.80 -9.13 20.58
C VAL A 31 1.29 -9.11 20.29
N THR A 32 0.54 -8.36 21.11
CA THR A 32 -0.93 -8.32 21.10
C THR A 32 -1.52 -7.42 20.02
N THR A 33 -0.70 -6.54 19.43
CA THR A 33 -1.06 -5.68 18.29
C THR A 33 0.08 -5.73 17.25
N PRO A 34 -0.17 -5.39 15.98
CA PRO A 34 0.86 -5.41 14.94
C PRO A 34 2.06 -4.52 15.33
N PRO A 35 3.32 -4.96 15.11
CA PRO A 35 4.49 -4.12 15.36
C PRO A 35 4.44 -2.81 14.59
N MET A 36 4.91 -1.72 15.23
CA MET A 36 5.07 -0.42 14.59
C MET A 36 6.51 0.07 14.75
N GLY A 37 7.11 0.55 13.67
CA GLY A 37 8.52 0.94 13.67
C GLY A 37 9.01 1.52 12.36
N TRP A 38 10.29 1.31 12.09
CA TRP A 38 10.98 1.73 10.90
C TRP A 38 12.00 0.66 10.50
N ASN A 39 12.25 0.51 9.21
CA ASN A 39 13.27 -0.36 8.65
C ASN A 39 14.12 0.43 7.63
N SER A 40 15.43 0.15 7.59
CA SER A 40 16.38 0.86 6.74
C SER A 40 16.30 0.55 5.24
N TRP A 41 15.72 -0.58 4.84
CA TRP A 41 15.92 -1.15 3.51
C TRP A 41 15.42 -0.28 2.36
N ASN A 42 14.13 0.07 2.32
CA ASN A 42 13.51 0.69 1.14
C ASN A 42 14.20 1.99 0.71
N LYS A 43 14.69 2.77 1.68
CA LYS A 43 15.38 4.03 1.38
C LYS A 43 16.90 3.90 1.21
N PHE A 44 17.54 3.04 1.99
CA PHE A 44 19.00 3.06 2.13
C PHE A 44 19.70 1.81 1.58
N GLY A 45 18.99 0.70 1.36
CA GLY A 45 19.61 -0.57 0.95
C GLY A 45 20.80 -0.93 1.84
N CYS A 46 21.95 -1.21 1.22
CA CYS A 46 23.20 -1.47 1.94
C CYS A 46 23.90 -0.22 2.49
N ASP A 47 23.46 1.02 2.19
CA ASP A 47 24.13 2.25 2.60
C ASP A 47 23.73 2.68 4.03
N ILE A 48 23.90 1.75 4.97
CA ILE A 48 23.58 1.94 6.38
C ILE A 48 24.84 2.08 7.25
N THR A 49 24.77 2.94 8.25
CA THR A 49 25.84 3.18 9.24
C THR A 49 25.24 3.36 10.63
N GLU A 50 26.02 3.12 11.67
CA GLU A 50 25.65 3.40 13.06
C GLU A 50 25.17 4.85 13.23
N GLN A 51 25.82 5.82 12.59
CA GLN A 51 25.41 7.22 12.66
C GLN A 51 24.00 7.41 12.07
N LEU A 52 23.73 6.88 10.88
CA LEU A 52 22.41 6.95 10.26
C LEU A 52 21.33 6.41 11.20
N ILE A 53 21.57 5.25 11.82
CA ILE A 53 20.58 4.61 12.69
C ILE A 53 20.34 5.43 13.96
N ARG A 54 21.39 6.00 14.55
CA ARG A 54 21.26 6.90 15.71
C ARG A 54 20.44 8.14 15.37
N GLU A 55 20.73 8.78 14.23
CA GLU A 55 19.98 9.94 13.74
C GLU A 55 18.53 9.60 13.43
N THR A 56 18.26 8.42 12.85
CA THR A 56 16.89 7.95 12.60
C THR A 56 16.14 7.66 13.90
N ALA A 57 16.78 7.08 14.92
CA ALA A 57 16.19 6.91 16.24
C ALA A 57 15.83 8.27 16.88
N ASP A 58 16.72 9.26 16.76
CA ASP A 58 16.46 10.63 17.20
C ASP A 58 15.30 11.29 16.42
N ALA A 59 15.25 11.09 15.11
CA ALA A 59 14.16 11.57 14.26
C ALA A 59 12.83 10.92 14.63
N MET A 60 12.80 9.62 14.96
CA MET A 60 11.59 8.92 15.39
C MET A 60 11.03 9.50 16.70
N VAL A 61 11.90 9.92 17.64
CA VAL A 61 11.48 10.62 18.86
C VAL A 61 10.97 12.02 18.55
N THR A 62 11.78 12.82 17.86
CA THR A 62 11.53 14.26 17.65
C THR A 62 10.39 14.55 16.66
N SER A 63 10.12 13.65 15.72
CA SER A 63 8.99 13.77 14.78
C SER A 63 7.63 13.45 15.41
N GLY A 64 7.60 12.83 16.61
CA GLY A 64 6.38 12.37 17.26
C GLY A 64 5.98 10.93 16.91
N MET A 65 6.72 10.23 16.03
CA MET A 65 6.47 8.83 15.70
C MET A 65 6.52 7.93 16.93
N LYS A 66 7.52 8.11 17.81
CA LYS A 66 7.57 7.38 19.08
C LYS A 66 6.28 7.56 19.89
N ALA A 67 5.80 8.80 20.02
CA ALA A 67 4.59 9.11 20.76
C ALA A 67 3.32 8.54 20.09
N ALA A 68 3.37 8.28 18.79
CA ALA A 68 2.31 7.64 18.03
C ALA A 68 2.33 6.10 18.10
N GLY A 69 3.38 5.49 18.68
CA GLY A 69 3.50 4.05 18.92
C GLY A 69 4.61 3.35 18.13
N TYR A 70 5.27 4.04 17.20
CA TYR A 70 6.42 3.51 16.47
C TYR A 70 7.60 3.32 17.43
N GLN A 71 8.00 2.07 17.66
CA GLN A 71 8.97 1.74 18.71
C GLN A 71 10.17 0.94 18.20
N TYR A 72 10.05 0.23 17.07
CA TYR A 72 11.12 -0.60 16.54
C TYR A 72 11.98 0.17 15.52
N VAL A 73 13.29 0.21 15.75
CA VAL A 73 14.30 0.73 14.81
C VAL A 73 15.04 -0.48 14.26
N ASN A 74 14.62 -0.97 13.09
CA ASN A 74 15.13 -2.21 12.52
C ASN A 74 16.28 -1.94 11.57
N LEU A 75 17.42 -2.59 11.83
CA LEU A 75 18.47 -2.76 10.83
C LEU A 75 18.04 -3.83 9.83
N ASP A 76 18.19 -3.55 8.55
CA ASP A 76 18.10 -4.56 7.50
C ASP A 76 19.49 -5.07 7.10
N ASP A 77 19.63 -5.70 5.93
CA ASP A 77 20.87 -6.34 5.44
C ASP A 77 22.13 -5.44 5.49
N CYS A 78 23.30 -6.05 5.31
CA CYS A 78 24.60 -5.39 5.17
C CYS A 78 25.15 -4.70 6.44
N TRP A 79 24.71 -5.13 7.63
CA TRP A 79 25.18 -4.61 8.94
C TRP A 79 26.41 -5.34 9.52
N ALA A 80 26.68 -6.58 9.10
CA ALA A 80 27.78 -7.41 9.62
C ALA A 80 28.97 -7.49 8.65
N GLU A 81 30.11 -7.96 9.15
CA GLU A 81 31.24 -8.40 8.33
C GLU A 81 30.86 -9.64 7.50
N LYS A 82 31.57 -9.81 6.37
CA LYS A 82 31.37 -10.97 5.49
C LYS A 82 31.69 -12.31 6.14
N ASN A 83 32.63 -12.32 7.08
CA ASN A 83 33.09 -13.54 7.73
C ASN A 83 32.71 -13.53 9.21
N ARG A 84 32.31 -14.70 9.71
CA ARG A 84 32.12 -14.95 11.13
C ARG A 84 33.46 -14.89 11.87
N THR A 85 33.40 -14.61 13.16
CA THR A 85 34.54 -14.77 14.06
C THR A 85 34.97 -16.25 14.14
N PRO A 86 36.18 -16.57 14.64
CA PRO A 86 36.62 -17.96 14.79
C PRO A 86 35.72 -18.84 15.69
N ASP A 87 34.99 -18.23 16.64
CA ASP A 87 33.98 -18.90 17.47
C ASP A 87 32.59 -18.97 16.81
N GLY A 88 32.49 -18.63 15.52
CA GLY A 88 31.30 -18.81 14.69
C GLY A 88 30.23 -17.72 14.84
N LYS A 89 30.52 -16.61 15.51
CA LYS A 89 29.56 -15.51 15.74
C LYS A 89 29.60 -14.47 14.63
N TYR A 90 28.53 -13.69 14.55
CA TYR A 90 28.55 -12.44 13.79
C TYR A 90 29.54 -11.43 14.38
N GLU A 91 30.23 -10.74 13.50
CA GLU A 91 31.02 -9.55 13.80
C GLU A 91 30.30 -8.35 13.14
N PRO A 92 29.90 -7.30 13.88
CA PRO A 92 29.37 -6.08 13.27
C PRO A 92 30.38 -5.45 12.31
N HIS A 93 29.92 -4.89 11.19
CA HIS A 93 30.82 -4.31 10.20
C HIS A 93 31.66 -3.18 10.83
N ARG A 94 32.99 -3.30 10.79
CA ARG A 94 33.91 -2.46 11.58
C ARG A 94 33.90 -0.99 11.21
N THR A 95 33.73 -0.70 9.92
CA THR A 95 33.62 0.69 9.44
C THR A 95 32.23 1.28 9.64
N ARG A 96 31.16 0.51 9.37
CA ARG A 96 29.78 1.00 9.40
C ARG A 96 29.23 1.06 10.83
N PHE A 97 29.61 0.11 11.68
CA PHE A 97 29.17 -0.04 13.07
C PHE A 97 30.37 -0.16 14.02
N PRO A 98 31.25 0.85 14.09
CA PRO A 98 32.51 0.78 14.82
C PRO A 98 32.35 0.55 16.33
N SER A 99 31.22 0.94 16.91
CA SER A 99 30.93 0.71 18.33
C SER A 99 30.28 -0.65 18.62
N GLY A 100 29.92 -1.41 17.58
CA GLY A 100 29.19 -2.67 17.67
C GLY A 100 27.69 -2.53 17.95
N ILE A 101 26.93 -3.60 17.71
CA ILE A 101 25.46 -3.59 17.79
C ILE A 101 24.96 -3.41 19.23
N LYS A 102 25.66 -3.94 20.24
CA LYS A 102 25.28 -3.74 21.66
C LYS A 102 25.26 -2.25 22.04
N ALA A 103 26.27 -1.49 21.64
CA ALA A 103 26.34 -0.05 21.94
C ALA A 103 25.26 0.74 21.19
N LEU A 104 24.86 0.28 20.01
CA LEU A 104 23.74 0.84 19.26
C LEU A 104 22.39 0.51 19.92
N ALA A 105 22.20 -0.74 20.36
CA ALA A 105 21.01 -1.16 21.09
C ALA A 105 20.84 -0.36 22.38
N ASP A 106 21.91 -0.20 23.17
CA ASP A 106 21.89 0.61 24.38
C ASP A 106 21.48 2.07 24.10
N TYR A 107 21.93 2.64 22.97
CA TYR A 107 21.52 3.98 22.55
C TYR A 107 20.03 4.06 22.22
N VAL A 108 19.54 3.12 21.39
CA VAL A 108 18.12 3.05 20.98
C VAL A 108 17.22 2.83 22.20
N HIS A 109 17.61 1.94 23.13
CA HIS A 109 16.93 1.73 24.40
C HIS A 109 16.95 2.98 25.29
N GLY A 110 18.05 3.73 25.32
CA GLY A 110 18.15 5.02 26.02
C GLY A 110 17.17 6.07 25.49
N LYS A 111 16.71 5.94 24.24
CA LYS A 111 15.62 6.76 23.67
C LYS A 111 14.23 6.20 23.96
N GLY A 112 14.12 5.08 24.69
CA GLY A 112 12.89 4.35 24.94
C GLY A 112 12.30 3.71 23.68
N LEU A 113 13.15 3.37 22.72
CA LEU A 113 12.84 2.60 21.52
C LEU A 113 13.41 1.18 21.66
N LYS A 114 13.19 0.33 20.65
CA LYS A 114 13.63 -1.06 20.56
C LYS A 114 14.46 -1.26 19.29
N LEU A 115 15.51 -2.07 19.35
CA LEU A 115 16.38 -2.32 18.18
C LEU A 115 15.99 -3.64 17.52
N GLY A 116 15.79 -3.63 16.20
CA GLY A 116 15.66 -4.83 15.39
C GLY A 116 16.91 -5.12 14.58
N ILE A 117 17.07 -6.38 14.22
CA ILE A 117 18.17 -6.87 13.37
C ILE A 117 17.63 -7.79 12.28
N TYR A 118 18.47 -8.06 11.29
CA TYR A 118 18.15 -8.87 10.13
C TYR A 118 19.19 -9.99 9.91
N THR A 119 18.73 -11.13 9.45
CA THR A 119 19.57 -12.16 8.80
C THR A 119 18.67 -13.09 7.97
N SER A 120 19.23 -14.14 7.36
CA SER A 120 18.52 -15.11 6.54
C SER A 120 18.52 -16.52 7.15
N ALA A 121 17.44 -17.26 6.94
CA ALA A 121 17.32 -18.70 7.08
C ALA A 121 18.04 -19.45 5.94
N GLY A 122 19.27 -19.03 5.64
CA GLY A 122 20.16 -19.57 4.62
C GLY A 122 21.63 -19.37 5.00
N THR A 123 22.54 -19.72 4.09
CA THR A 123 23.99 -19.64 4.34
C THR A 123 24.54 -18.22 4.20
N GLU A 124 23.88 -17.37 3.41
CA GLU A 124 24.19 -15.96 3.16
C GLU A 124 22.89 -15.16 3.14
N THR A 125 22.97 -13.86 3.42
CA THR A 125 21.82 -12.96 3.25
C THR A 125 21.58 -12.63 1.77
N CYS A 126 20.43 -12.04 1.44
CA CYS A 126 20.07 -11.72 0.06
C CYS A 126 21.10 -10.81 -0.64
N ALA A 127 21.67 -9.84 0.07
CA ALA A 127 22.71 -8.96 -0.47
C ALA A 127 24.08 -9.64 -0.64
N ARG A 128 24.28 -10.86 -0.10
CA ARG A 128 25.55 -11.61 -0.12
C ARG A 128 26.74 -10.85 0.47
N THR A 129 26.46 -9.88 1.33
CA THR A 129 27.49 -9.08 2.01
C THR A 129 27.85 -9.64 3.38
N MET A 130 26.99 -10.49 3.94
CA MET A 130 27.17 -11.10 5.26
C MET A 130 26.61 -12.53 5.34
N PRO A 131 27.05 -13.33 6.33
CA PRO A 131 26.54 -14.69 6.53
C PRO A 131 25.05 -14.69 6.85
N GLY A 132 24.34 -15.75 6.46
CA GLY A 132 23.03 -16.11 7.02
C GLY A 132 23.19 -17.01 8.25
N SER A 133 22.08 -17.35 8.92
CA SER A 133 22.10 -18.11 10.18
C SER A 133 21.75 -19.59 10.05
N LEU A 134 21.60 -20.13 8.83
CA LEU A 134 21.36 -21.56 8.66
C LEU A 134 22.50 -22.36 9.30
N ASP A 135 22.14 -23.27 10.20
CA ASP A 135 23.07 -24.07 11.03
C ASP A 135 23.90 -23.32 12.07
N HIS A 136 23.62 -22.03 12.28
CA HIS A 136 24.20 -21.17 13.32
C HIS A 136 23.14 -20.57 14.25
N GLU A 137 21.91 -21.06 14.21
CA GLU A 137 20.73 -20.43 14.83
C GLU A 137 20.89 -20.21 16.33
N GLU A 138 21.43 -21.20 17.06
CA GLU A 138 21.64 -21.10 18.52
C GLU A 138 22.68 -20.03 18.89
N VAL A 139 23.79 -19.98 18.16
CA VAL A 139 24.87 -19.01 18.41
C VAL A 139 24.41 -17.59 18.05
N ASP A 140 23.67 -17.46 16.95
CA ASP A 140 23.21 -16.16 16.46
C ASP A 140 22.08 -15.61 17.34
N ALA A 141 21.10 -16.43 17.70
CA ALA A 141 20.05 -16.04 18.64
C ALA A 141 20.66 -15.60 19.98
N ARG A 142 21.65 -16.33 20.51
CA ARG A 142 22.34 -15.93 21.75
C ARG A 142 23.09 -14.61 21.58
N THR A 143 23.79 -14.43 20.45
CA THR A 143 24.52 -13.19 20.14
C THR A 143 23.57 -11.99 20.09
N PHE A 144 22.41 -12.12 19.42
CA PHE A 144 21.40 -11.07 19.37
C PHE A 144 20.82 -10.75 20.76
N ALA A 145 20.57 -11.78 21.56
CA ALA A 145 20.11 -11.60 22.94
C ALA A 145 21.15 -10.88 23.82
N ASP A 146 22.42 -11.24 23.70
CA ASP A 146 23.55 -10.60 24.39
C ASP A 146 23.72 -9.13 23.97
N TRP A 147 23.46 -8.82 22.70
CA TRP A 147 23.45 -7.45 22.18
C TRP A 147 22.23 -6.63 22.58
N GLY A 148 21.18 -7.25 23.13
CA GLY A 148 19.96 -6.56 23.49
C GLY A 148 19.01 -6.29 22.32
N VAL A 149 19.07 -7.08 21.26
CA VAL A 149 18.11 -7.01 20.13
C VAL A 149 16.69 -7.37 20.61
N ASP A 150 15.67 -6.71 20.08
CA ASP A 150 14.26 -6.86 20.46
C ASP A 150 13.38 -7.39 19.32
N TYR A 151 13.90 -7.44 18.10
CA TYR A 151 13.19 -7.84 16.89
C TYR A 151 14.16 -8.51 15.91
N LEU A 152 13.73 -9.59 15.27
CA LEU A 152 14.45 -10.26 14.20
C LEU A 152 13.58 -10.36 12.95
N LYS A 153 14.01 -9.75 11.84
CA LYS A 153 13.56 -10.09 10.48
C LYS A 153 14.42 -11.25 9.98
N TYR A 154 13.79 -12.37 9.60
CA TYR A 154 14.49 -13.59 9.22
C TYR A 154 14.11 -14.02 7.80
N ASP A 155 15.02 -13.79 6.87
CA ASP A 155 14.85 -13.93 5.42
C ASP A 155 14.94 -15.40 4.94
N ASN A 156 14.80 -15.63 3.63
CA ASN A 156 14.73 -16.95 3.00
C ASN A 156 15.79 -17.17 1.90
N CYS A 157 16.59 -16.17 1.55
CA CYS A 157 17.67 -16.31 0.57
C CYS A 157 18.72 -17.37 0.97
N HIS A 158 19.30 -18.06 -0.02
CA HIS A 158 20.38 -19.05 0.17
C HIS A 158 20.04 -20.22 1.11
N ASN A 159 18.76 -20.62 1.14
CA ASN A 159 18.21 -21.65 2.03
C ASN A 159 18.64 -23.11 1.75
N GLN A 160 19.47 -23.35 0.73
CA GLN A 160 19.97 -24.67 0.34
C GLN A 160 18.88 -25.68 -0.05
N GLY A 161 17.68 -25.22 -0.41
CA GLY A 161 16.54 -26.09 -0.70
C GLY A 161 15.98 -26.84 0.53
N ARG A 162 16.38 -26.45 1.75
CA ARG A 162 15.86 -27.07 2.98
C ARG A 162 14.44 -26.59 3.27
N PRO A 163 13.55 -27.44 3.80
CA PRO A 163 12.17 -27.08 4.09
C PRO A 163 12.05 -25.83 4.98
N ALA A 164 11.12 -24.92 4.64
CA ALA A 164 10.90 -23.68 5.39
C ALA A 164 10.54 -23.96 6.85
N LEU A 165 9.55 -24.82 7.10
CA LEU A 165 9.10 -25.16 8.45
C LEU A 165 10.27 -25.61 9.35
N GLU A 166 11.19 -26.42 8.82
CA GLU A 166 12.37 -26.89 9.57
C GLU A 166 13.29 -25.72 9.96
N ARG A 167 13.72 -24.94 8.98
CA ARG A 167 14.68 -23.84 9.19
C ARG A 167 14.11 -22.77 10.12
N TYR A 168 12.87 -22.36 9.88
CA TYR A 168 12.22 -21.32 10.66
C TYR A 168 11.88 -21.78 12.08
N THR A 169 11.52 -23.05 12.29
CA THR A 169 11.32 -23.61 13.64
C THR A 169 12.62 -23.63 14.42
N LYS A 170 13.74 -24.00 13.79
CA LYS A 170 15.06 -24.05 14.44
C LYS A 170 15.49 -22.70 15.01
N MET A 171 15.30 -21.61 14.25
CA MET A 171 15.54 -20.26 14.75
C MET A 171 14.53 -19.83 15.83
N GLY A 172 13.24 -20.15 15.68
CA GLY A 172 12.24 -19.87 16.71
C GLY A 172 12.54 -20.53 18.05
N GLU A 173 12.99 -21.79 18.04
CA GLU A 173 13.47 -22.51 19.22
C GLU A 173 14.73 -21.89 19.81
N ALA A 174 15.69 -21.49 18.96
CA ALA A 174 16.92 -20.83 19.37
C ALA A 174 16.62 -19.50 20.08
N LEU A 175 15.75 -18.64 19.52
CA LEU A 175 15.30 -17.39 20.14
C LEU A 175 14.64 -17.64 21.49
N LYS A 176 13.75 -18.63 21.57
CA LYS A 176 13.09 -19.00 22.84
C LYS A 176 14.08 -19.44 23.91
N LYS A 177 15.11 -20.21 23.55
CA LYS A 177 16.18 -20.68 24.47
C LYS A 177 17.00 -19.53 25.07
N THR A 178 17.07 -18.37 24.41
CA THR A 178 17.81 -17.21 24.95
C THR A 178 17.20 -16.63 26.22
N GLY A 179 15.88 -16.81 26.42
CA GLY A 179 15.11 -16.17 27.48
C GLY A 179 14.84 -14.67 27.28
N ARG A 180 15.32 -14.06 26.19
CA ARG A 180 15.05 -12.65 25.87
C ARG A 180 13.81 -12.54 24.97
N PRO A 181 12.89 -11.60 25.26
CA PRO A 181 11.89 -11.10 24.31
C PRO A 181 12.49 -10.62 22.98
N ILE A 182 12.36 -11.41 21.91
CA ILE A 182 12.70 -10.99 20.55
C ILE A 182 11.48 -11.28 19.66
N VAL A 183 10.92 -10.24 19.04
CA VAL A 183 9.85 -10.39 18.05
C VAL A 183 10.42 -11.12 16.84
N TYR A 184 9.81 -12.23 16.46
CA TYR A 184 10.27 -13.05 15.36
C TYR A 184 9.38 -12.86 14.12
N ALA A 185 9.95 -12.22 13.09
CA ALA A 185 9.31 -11.89 11.83
C ALA A 185 9.87 -12.76 10.70
N LEU A 186 9.03 -13.63 10.16
CA LEU A 186 9.35 -14.49 9.01
C LEU A 186 9.34 -13.66 7.72
N CYS A 187 10.36 -13.84 6.89
CA CYS A 187 10.48 -13.20 5.58
C CYS A 187 10.77 -14.27 4.51
N GLU A 188 9.79 -15.14 4.25
CA GLU A 188 9.81 -16.15 3.17
C GLU A 188 8.82 -15.89 2.03
N TRP A 189 8.35 -14.64 1.96
CA TRP A 189 7.59 -14.10 0.84
C TRP A 189 6.23 -14.76 0.55
N GLY A 190 5.72 -15.58 1.46
CA GLY A 190 4.47 -16.32 1.28
C GLY A 190 4.63 -17.66 0.56
N GLU A 191 5.84 -18.02 0.13
CA GLU A 191 6.15 -19.17 -0.72
C GLU A 191 5.59 -20.48 -0.18
N ASN A 192 5.66 -20.69 1.14
CA ASN A 192 5.23 -21.93 1.78
C ASN A 192 4.02 -21.71 2.70
N LYS A 193 3.21 -20.67 2.43
CA LYS A 193 2.00 -20.35 3.19
C LYS A 193 2.25 -20.18 4.70
N PRO A 194 3.14 -19.26 5.11
CA PRO A 194 3.58 -19.13 6.49
C PRO A 194 2.45 -18.78 7.47
N TRP A 195 1.32 -18.29 6.97
CA TRP A 195 0.10 -18.12 7.76
C TRP A 195 -0.47 -19.42 8.35
N GLU A 196 -0.15 -20.59 7.78
CA GLU A 196 -0.61 -21.88 8.30
C GLU A 196 0.27 -22.46 9.42
N TRP A 197 1.54 -22.05 9.50
CA TRP A 197 2.52 -22.70 10.38
C TRP A 197 3.45 -21.76 11.15
N GLY A 198 3.59 -20.49 10.76
CA GLY A 198 4.53 -19.52 11.32
C GLY A 198 4.35 -19.33 12.82
N LYS A 199 3.10 -19.25 13.30
CA LYS A 199 2.78 -19.21 14.73
C LYS A 199 3.28 -20.45 15.48
N GLY A 200 3.20 -21.63 14.87
CA GLY A 200 3.73 -22.88 15.42
C GLY A 200 5.26 -22.90 15.49
N ALA A 201 5.93 -22.26 14.54
CA ALA A 201 7.37 -22.02 14.56
C ALA A 201 7.81 -20.92 15.56
N GLY A 202 6.87 -20.32 16.31
CA GLY A 202 7.15 -19.31 17.32
C GLY A 202 7.20 -17.86 16.79
N ALA A 203 6.80 -17.63 15.54
CA ALA A 203 6.77 -16.31 14.93
C ALA A 203 5.59 -15.46 15.43
N GLN A 204 5.75 -14.14 15.41
CA GLN A 204 4.67 -13.18 15.70
C GLN A 204 4.12 -12.52 14.43
N LEU A 205 4.81 -12.64 13.30
CA LEU A 205 4.38 -12.14 12.00
C LEU A 205 5.15 -12.85 10.88
N TRP A 206 4.58 -12.81 9.67
CA TRP A 206 5.15 -13.46 8.50
C TRP A 206 4.81 -12.69 7.23
N ARG A 207 5.83 -12.45 6.41
CA ARG A 207 5.67 -11.93 5.05
C ARG A 207 4.77 -12.85 4.24
N THR A 208 3.77 -12.27 3.59
CA THR A 208 2.78 -13.00 2.79
C THR A 208 2.98 -12.87 1.29
N THR A 209 3.91 -12.02 0.87
CA THR A 209 4.14 -11.62 -0.52
C THR A 209 5.63 -11.40 -0.77
N GLY A 210 6.02 -11.32 -2.05
CA GLY A 210 7.27 -10.68 -2.48
C GLY A 210 7.41 -9.24 -1.99
N ASP A 211 8.56 -8.63 -2.27
CA ASP A 211 8.90 -7.29 -1.78
C ASP A 211 8.02 -6.21 -2.41
N ILE A 212 7.64 -5.22 -1.60
CA ILE A 212 7.00 -4.01 -2.09
C ILE A 212 8.03 -3.11 -2.77
N SER A 213 7.59 -2.40 -3.81
CA SER A 213 8.29 -1.28 -4.42
C SER A 213 7.44 -0.02 -4.28
N ASP A 214 8.08 1.16 -4.31
CA ASP A 214 7.41 2.47 -4.23
C ASP A 214 6.64 2.84 -5.52
N THR A 215 5.72 1.96 -5.93
CA THR A 215 4.84 2.14 -7.09
C THR A 215 3.42 1.72 -6.73
N TRP A 216 2.44 2.35 -7.40
CA TRP A 216 1.03 2.02 -7.20
C TRP A 216 0.71 0.56 -7.49
N SER A 217 1.23 0.04 -8.61
CA SER A 217 1.00 -1.32 -9.07
C SER A 217 1.52 -2.35 -8.07
N SER A 218 2.74 -2.17 -7.55
CA SER A 218 3.31 -3.06 -6.53
C SER A 218 2.42 -3.06 -5.28
N MET A 219 2.05 -1.88 -4.76
CA MET A 219 1.21 -1.77 -3.58
C MET A 219 -0.17 -2.44 -3.76
N THR A 220 -0.83 -2.24 -4.90
CA THR A 220 -2.14 -2.88 -5.16
C THR A 220 -2.02 -4.39 -5.39
N ASN A 221 -0.97 -4.87 -6.04
CA ASN A 221 -0.75 -6.30 -6.26
C ASN A 221 -0.52 -7.05 -4.94
N LEU A 222 0.20 -6.42 -4.00
CA LEU A 222 0.41 -6.97 -2.66
C LEU A 222 -0.88 -6.96 -1.82
N LEU A 223 -1.70 -5.90 -1.97
CA LEU A 223 -3.03 -5.82 -1.35
C LEU A 223 -3.94 -6.97 -1.81
N ASP A 224 -3.96 -7.28 -3.11
CA ASP A 224 -4.83 -8.31 -3.66
C ASP A 224 -4.47 -9.72 -3.14
N GLN A 225 -3.21 -9.97 -2.83
CA GLN A 225 -2.74 -11.21 -2.21
C GLN A 225 -3.21 -11.39 -0.75
N GLN A 226 -3.73 -10.34 -0.10
CA GLN A 226 -4.25 -10.43 1.28
C GLN A 226 -5.67 -11.00 1.37
N VAL A 227 -6.38 -11.08 0.24
CA VAL A 227 -7.77 -11.57 0.21
C VAL A 227 -7.81 -13.04 0.59
N GLY A 228 -8.53 -13.38 1.65
CA GLY A 228 -8.65 -14.74 2.16
C GLY A 228 -7.67 -15.06 3.30
N LEU A 229 -6.72 -14.17 3.60
CA LEU A 229 -5.76 -14.36 4.69
C LEU A 229 -6.26 -13.83 6.05
N GLU A 230 -7.41 -13.13 6.08
CA GLU A 230 -7.92 -12.45 7.27
C GLU A 230 -8.18 -13.38 8.47
N GLY A 231 -8.41 -14.67 8.22
CA GLY A 231 -8.66 -15.68 9.26
C GLY A 231 -7.40 -16.15 10.00
N TYR A 232 -6.21 -15.87 9.46
CA TYR A 232 -4.94 -16.30 10.02
C TYR A 232 -4.25 -15.22 10.88
N ALA A 233 -4.64 -13.95 10.70
CA ALA A 233 -4.13 -12.84 11.49
C ALA A 233 -4.91 -12.65 12.80
N GLY A 234 -4.20 -12.29 13.86
CA GLY A 234 -4.76 -11.96 15.16
C GLY A 234 -3.69 -11.78 16.23
N PRO A 235 -4.07 -11.59 17.51
CA PRO A 235 -3.11 -11.44 18.58
C PRO A 235 -2.05 -12.55 18.60
N GLY A 236 -0.78 -12.15 18.50
CA GLY A 236 0.39 -13.03 18.43
C GLY A 236 0.71 -13.62 17.05
N GLY A 237 0.10 -13.17 15.96
CA GLY A 237 0.40 -13.63 14.60
C GLY A 237 -0.22 -12.72 13.54
N TRP A 238 0.60 -12.01 12.76
CA TRP A 238 0.12 -11.01 11.80
C TRP A 238 0.60 -11.32 10.38
N ASN A 239 -0.30 -11.17 9.40
CA ASN A 239 0.08 -11.15 7.99
C ASN A 239 0.86 -9.86 7.71
N ASP A 240 2.01 -10.00 7.06
CA ASP A 240 2.89 -8.90 6.70
C ASP A 240 2.91 -8.73 5.17
N PRO A 241 2.12 -7.79 4.62
CA PRO A 241 2.19 -7.37 3.22
C PRO A 241 3.36 -6.42 2.93
N ASP A 242 4.41 -6.46 3.76
CA ASP A 242 5.64 -5.68 3.66
C ASP A 242 5.55 -4.22 4.16
N MET A 243 6.71 -3.57 4.18
CA MET A 243 6.97 -2.24 4.73
C MET A 243 6.17 -1.12 4.05
N LEU A 244 6.03 0.01 4.74
CA LEU A 244 5.35 1.19 4.21
C LEU A 244 6.28 2.02 3.32
N GLU A 245 5.86 2.29 2.09
CA GLU A 245 6.57 3.15 1.14
C GLU A 245 6.31 4.66 1.33
N VAL A 246 5.48 5.01 2.31
CA VAL A 246 4.99 6.37 2.55
C VAL A 246 6.13 7.40 2.64
N GLY A 247 6.24 8.24 1.61
CA GLY A 247 7.19 9.35 1.55
C GLY A 247 8.52 9.05 0.86
N ASN A 248 8.63 7.95 0.11
CA ASN A 248 9.84 7.63 -0.67
C ASN A 248 9.93 8.33 -2.04
N GLY A 249 8.80 8.77 -2.59
CA GLY A 249 8.70 9.70 -3.72
C GLY A 249 8.18 9.11 -5.04
N GLY A 250 8.02 7.78 -5.12
CA GLY A 250 7.50 7.07 -6.28
C GLY A 250 5.98 7.02 -6.38
N MET A 251 5.27 7.32 -5.29
CA MET A 251 3.82 7.52 -5.27
C MET A 251 3.43 8.94 -4.82
N THR A 252 2.23 9.35 -5.20
CA THR A 252 1.58 10.59 -4.76
C THR A 252 1.09 10.50 -3.32
N ASP A 253 0.88 11.65 -2.67
CA ASP A 253 0.27 11.70 -1.33
C ASP A 253 -1.12 11.03 -1.28
N THR A 254 -1.87 11.04 -2.39
CA THR A 254 -3.17 10.36 -2.51
C THR A 254 -3.00 8.85 -2.42
N GLU A 255 -2.05 8.30 -3.16
CA GLU A 255 -1.73 6.88 -3.17
C GLU A 255 -1.18 6.43 -1.81
N TYR A 256 -0.26 7.19 -1.21
CA TYR A 256 0.26 6.90 0.12
C TYR A 256 -0.81 6.92 1.22
N ARG A 257 -1.83 7.78 1.10
CA ARG A 257 -2.98 7.74 2.00
C ARG A 257 -3.78 6.44 1.84
N SER A 258 -4.01 6.00 0.61
CA SER A 258 -4.68 4.73 0.34
C SER A 258 -3.89 3.54 0.88
N HIS A 259 -2.58 3.49 0.60
CA HIS A 259 -1.67 2.47 1.12
C HIS A 259 -1.70 2.40 2.65
N PHE A 260 -1.51 3.53 3.35
CA PHE A 260 -1.51 3.55 4.81
C PHE A 260 -2.87 3.18 5.41
N ALA A 261 -3.97 3.60 4.79
CA ALA A 261 -5.32 3.25 5.23
C ALA A 261 -5.58 1.74 5.13
N LEU A 262 -5.18 1.12 4.01
CA LEU A 262 -5.35 -0.30 3.76
C LEU A 262 -4.46 -1.15 4.67
N TRP A 263 -3.18 -0.82 4.84
CA TRP A 263 -2.30 -1.52 5.78
C TRP A 263 -2.80 -1.39 7.23
N SER A 264 -3.33 -0.22 7.59
CA SER A 264 -3.96 -0.02 8.90
C SER A 264 -5.20 -0.91 9.08
N LEU A 265 -6.03 -1.02 8.05
CA LEU A 265 -7.23 -1.85 8.05
C LEU A 265 -6.88 -3.34 8.14
N LEU A 266 -5.81 -3.78 7.48
CA LEU A 266 -5.38 -5.18 7.43
C LEU A 266 -4.75 -5.69 8.73
N ASN A 267 -4.51 -4.82 9.72
CA ASN A 267 -3.62 -5.14 10.85
C ASN A 267 -2.21 -5.56 10.39
N ALA A 268 -1.73 -4.99 9.28
CA ALA A 268 -0.34 -5.17 8.87
C ALA A 268 0.62 -4.54 9.90
N PRO A 269 1.86 -5.03 10.03
CA PRO A 269 2.92 -4.28 10.67
C PRO A 269 3.07 -2.90 10.01
N LEU A 270 3.21 -1.84 10.80
CA LEU A 270 3.42 -0.48 10.28
C LEU A 270 4.88 -0.10 10.45
N LEU A 271 5.73 -0.64 9.57
CA LEU A 271 7.16 -0.32 9.50
C LEU A 271 7.39 0.73 8.42
N ALA A 272 7.75 1.96 8.81
CA ALA A 272 8.10 3.01 7.85
C ALA A 272 9.40 2.66 7.11
N GLY A 273 9.42 2.75 5.79
CA GLY A 273 10.58 2.48 4.93
C GLY A 273 11.30 3.72 4.42
N ASN A 274 10.95 4.92 4.89
CA ASN A 274 11.44 6.20 4.37
C ASN A 274 12.53 6.87 5.24
N ASP A 275 13.10 7.99 4.77
CA ASP A 275 14.02 8.79 5.60
C ASP A 275 13.24 9.65 6.61
N LEU A 276 13.23 9.22 7.88
CA LEU A 276 12.51 9.90 8.95
C LEU A 276 13.07 11.30 9.26
N ARG A 277 14.33 11.57 8.92
CA ARG A 277 15.05 12.82 9.24
C ARG A 277 14.54 13.98 8.38
N SER A 278 13.97 13.69 7.21
CA SER A 278 13.55 14.68 6.22
C SER A 278 12.10 14.53 5.75
N MET A 279 11.22 13.96 6.59
CA MET A 279 9.80 13.79 6.23
C MET A 279 9.09 15.12 5.94
N SER A 280 8.37 15.16 4.83
CA SER A 280 7.47 16.26 4.50
C SER A 280 6.31 16.38 5.50
N GLY A 281 5.62 17.52 5.50
CA GLY A 281 4.41 17.70 6.30
C GLY A 281 3.29 16.71 5.93
N ALA A 282 3.18 16.36 4.65
CA ALA A 282 2.21 15.39 4.16
C ALA A 282 2.53 13.97 4.66
N THR A 283 3.78 13.53 4.53
CA THR A 283 4.28 12.26 5.05
C THR A 283 4.01 12.11 6.55
N LYS A 284 4.34 13.14 7.35
CA LYS A 284 4.05 13.14 8.79
C LYS A 284 2.56 13.03 9.08
N LYS A 285 1.71 13.73 8.31
CA LYS A 285 0.25 13.68 8.48
C LYS A 285 -0.31 12.27 8.21
N ILE A 286 0.28 11.52 7.29
CA ILE A 286 -0.10 10.15 6.99
C ILE A 286 0.34 9.23 8.14
N LEU A 287 1.64 9.16 8.42
CA LEU A 287 2.20 8.22 9.40
C LEU A 287 1.76 8.51 10.84
N LEU A 288 1.42 9.75 11.19
CA LEU A 288 0.98 10.13 12.54
C LEU A 288 -0.54 10.21 12.69
N ASN A 289 -1.31 9.70 11.72
CA ASN A 289 -2.76 9.74 11.81
C ASN A 289 -3.27 8.83 12.93
N LYS A 290 -3.56 9.42 14.09
CA LYS A 290 -4.05 8.75 15.30
C LYS A 290 -5.30 7.90 15.09
N ASP A 291 -6.21 8.33 14.23
CA ASP A 291 -7.46 7.62 13.99
C ASP A 291 -7.21 6.32 13.21
N LEU A 292 -6.33 6.33 12.20
CA LEU A 292 -5.92 5.12 11.45
C LEU A 292 -5.00 4.21 12.26
N LEU A 293 -4.08 4.77 13.06
CA LEU A 293 -3.27 4.00 14.00
C LEU A 293 -4.15 3.26 15.01
N ALA A 294 -5.23 3.88 15.51
CA ALA A 294 -6.19 3.21 16.37
C ALA A 294 -6.98 2.09 15.66
N VAL A 295 -7.15 2.16 14.33
CA VAL A 295 -7.67 1.03 13.54
C VAL A 295 -6.66 -0.12 13.57
N ASN A 296 -5.40 0.14 13.21
CA ASN A 296 -4.36 -0.88 13.18
C ASN A 296 -4.09 -1.52 14.56
N GLN A 297 -4.14 -0.72 15.62
CA GLN A 297 -3.84 -1.12 17.00
C GLN A 297 -5.09 -1.55 17.80
N ASP A 298 -6.20 -1.85 17.13
CA ASP A 298 -7.41 -2.38 17.79
C ASP A 298 -7.11 -3.71 18.50
N TRP A 299 -7.49 -3.82 19.78
CA TRP A 299 -7.07 -4.91 20.66
C TRP A 299 -7.65 -6.28 20.32
N GLY A 300 -8.78 -6.33 19.61
CA GLY A 300 -9.35 -7.58 19.12
C GLY A 300 -8.61 -8.15 17.91
N GLY A 301 -7.71 -7.38 17.30
CA GLY A 301 -6.75 -7.86 16.30
C GLY A 301 -7.38 -8.45 15.05
N LYS A 302 -8.62 -8.09 14.70
CA LYS A 302 -9.30 -8.61 13.52
C LYS A 302 -8.85 -7.88 12.26
N GLN A 303 -8.12 -8.57 11.40
CA GLN A 303 -7.77 -8.09 10.07
C GLN A 303 -9.04 -7.73 9.28
N GLY A 304 -9.01 -6.58 8.62
CA GLY A 304 -10.06 -6.19 7.67
C GLY A 304 -10.03 -7.03 6.40
N ARG A 305 -11.15 -7.02 5.68
CA ARG A 305 -11.34 -7.82 4.46
C ARG A 305 -12.01 -7.03 3.36
N LYS A 306 -11.80 -7.44 2.11
CA LYS A 306 -12.56 -6.96 0.96
C LYS A 306 -14.00 -7.49 1.05
N VAL A 307 -14.98 -6.60 0.92
CA VAL A 307 -16.41 -6.94 0.94
C VAL A 307 -17.10 -6.72 -0.39
N ARG A 308 -16.53 -5.89 -1.27
CA ARG A 308 -16.99 -5.68 -2.65
C ARG A 308 -15.82 -5.32 -3.56
N ASP A 309 -15.87 -5.84 -4.77
CA ASP A 309 -14.91 -5.59 -5.84
C ASP A 309 -15.70 -5.35 -7.13
N ASP A 310 -15.57 -4.16 -7.71
CA ASP A 310 -16.19 -3.79 -9.00
C ASP A 310 -15.13 -3.54 -10.09
N GLY A 311 -13.91 -4.10 -9.93
CA GLY A 311 -12.76 -3.76 -10.76
C GLY A 311 -12.05 -2.52 -10.23
N ASP A 312 -12.30 -1.36 -10.83
CA ASP A 312 -11.59 -0.11 -10.50
C ASP A 312 -11.95 0.46 -9.12
N THR A 313 -13.01 -0.04 -8.48
CA THR A 313 -13.41 0.37 -7.13
C THR A 313 -13.66 -0.81 -6.23
N GLU A 314 -13.32 -0.64 -4.95
CA GLU A 314 -13.49 -1.67 -3.93
C GLU A 314 -14.03 -1.10 -2.62
N VAL A 315 -14.69 -1.96 -1.86
CA VAL A 315 -15.06 -1.69 -0.48
C VAL A 315 -14.35 -2.69 0.41
N TRP A 316 -13.60 -2.19 1.38
CA TRP A 316 -12.99 -2.99 2.43
C TRP A 316 -13.59 -2.62 3.79
N ALA A 317 -13.74 -3.61 4.67
CA ALA A 317 -14.34 -3.39 5.97
C ALA A 317 -13.63 -4.17 7.08
N LYS A 318 -13.67 -3.60 8.29
CA LYS A 318 -13.13 -4.21 9.51
C LYS A 318 -14.08 -4.01 10.68
N PRO A 319 -14.51 -5.08 11.38
CA PRO A 319 -15.16 -4.94 12.68
C PRO A 319 -14.14 -4.53 13.73
N MET A 320 -14.49 -3.55 14.56
CA MET A 320 -13.67 -3.06 15.66
C MET A 320 -14.15 -3.65 16.99
N SER A 321 -13.24 -3.68 17.97
CA SER A 321 -13.52 -4.34 19.25
C SER A 321 -14.48 -3.56 20.16
N ASP A 322 -14.72 -2.29 19.88
CA ASP A 322 -15.75 -1.47 20.54
C ASP A 322 -17.16 -1.62 19.92
N GLY A 323 -17.33 -2.53 18.96
CA GLY A 323 -18.58 -2.75 18.24
C GLY A 323 -18.86 -1.76 17.11
N SER A 324 -17.91 -0.87 16.79
CA SER A 324 -17.93 -0.09 15.55
C SER A 324 -17.39 -0.87 14.36
N ASN A 325 -17.57 -0.33 13.16
CA ASN A 325 -16.97 -0.87 11.95
C ASN A 325 -16.18 0.24 11.26
N VAL A 326 -15.06 -0.13 10.63
CA VAL A 326 -14.31 0.74 9.72
C VAL A 326 -14.59 0.30 8.30
N VAL A 327 -14.76 1.26 7.40
CA VAL A 327 -14.84 1.03 5.96
C VAL A 327 -13.77 1.86 5.25
N VAL A 328 -13.11 1.25 4.26
CA VAL A 328 -12.32 1.95 3.25
C VAL A 328 -13.09 1.85 1.94
N LEU A 329 -13.50 2.99 1.40
CA LEU A 329 -13.97 3.13 0.04
C LEU A 329 -12.74 3.42 -0.82
N PHE A 330 -12.38 2.49 -1.70
CA PHE A 330 -11.12 2.51 -2.42
C PHE A 330 -11.37 2.66 -3.92
N ASN A 331 -10.76 3.68 -4.53
CA ASN A 331 -10.70 3.83 -5.97
C ASN A 331 -9.30 3.43 -6.43
N ARG A 332 -9.18 2.23 -7.00
CA ARG A 332 -7.91 1.76 -7.54
C ARG A 332 -7.61 2.29 -8.93
N GLY A 333 -8.64 2.70 -9.68
CA GLY A 333 -8.51 3.24 -11.03
C GLY A 333 -7.99 4.68 -11.04
N GLY A 334 -7.42 5.08 -12.18
CA GLY A 334 -6.85 6.42 -12.37
C GLY A 334 -7.87 7.54 -12.54
N ALA A 335 -9.13 7.22 -12.85
CA ALA A 335 -10.20 8.20 -13.00
C ALA A 335 -10.91 8.50 -11.67
N PRO A 336 -11.35 9.74 -11.39
CA PRO A 336 -12.18 10.03 -10.22
C PRO A 336 -13.49 9.23 -10.24
N SER A 337 -13.90 8.74 -9.06
CA SER A 337 -15.12 7.93 -8.90
C SER A 337 -15.91 8.35 -7.68
N THR A 338 -17.20 8.02 -7.63
CA THR A 338 -18.03 8.19 -6.44
C THR A 338 -18.48 6.82 -5.97
N LEU A 339 -18.01 6.42 -4.80
CA LEU A 339 -18.26 5.10 -4.24
C LEU A 339 -19.11 5.22 -2.98
N SER A 340 -19.94 4.21 -2.74
CA SER A 340 -20.66 4.08 -1.48
C SER A 340 -20.70 2.64 -0.98
N ALA A 341 -20.85 2.49 0.32
CA ALA A 341 -21.14 1.22 0.97
C ALA A 341 -22.32 1.38 1.94
N THR A 342 -23.07 0.30 2.15
CA THR A 342 -24.12 0.30 3.18
C THR A 342 -23.57 -0.18 4.53
N ALA A 343 -24.16 0.30 5.62
CA ALA A 343 -23.83 -0.18 6.96
C ALA A 343 -23.99 -1.71 7.08
N LYS A 344 -24.99 -2.29 6.41
CA LYS A 344 -25.21 -3.75 6.35
C LYS A 344 -24.07 -4.47 5.63
N GLU A 345 -23.64 -3.96 4.48
CA GLU A 345 -22.56 -4.54 3.66
C GLU A 345 -21.24 -4.62 4.43
N ILE A 346 -20.91 -3.59 5.21
CA ILE A 346 -19.69 -3.55 6.03
C ILE A 346 -19.81 -4.33 7.35
N GLY A 347 -20.95 -5.00 7.58
CA GLY A 347 -21.22 -5.80 8.77
C GLY A 347 -21.50 -4.98 10.04
N ALA A 348 -21.93 -3.71 9.91
CA ALA A 348 -22.30 -2.91 11.07
C ALA A 348 -23.65 -3.38 11.66
N PRO A 349 -23.81 -3.38 12.99
CA PRO A 349 -25.08 -3.75 13.62
C PRO A 349 -26.25 -2.88 13.12
N ALA A 350 -27.39 -3.51 12.89
CA ALA A 350 -28.58 -2.82 12.42
C ALA A 350 -29.01 -1.70 13.40
N SER A 351 -29.18 -0.49 12.87
CA SER A 351 -29.59 0.70 13.63
C SER A 351 -30.43 1.63 12.77
N SER A 352 -31.24 2.48 13.42
CA SER A 352 -32.01 3.55 12.78
C SER A 352 -31.15 4.75 12.35
N GLY A 353 -29.85 4.70 12.61
CA GLY A 353 -28.88 5.72 12.25
C GLY A 353 -27.48 5.32 12.70
N TYR A 354 -26.49 6.07 12.24
CA TYR A 354 -25.09 5.82 12.54
C TYR A 354 -24.39 7.14 12.81
N ARG A 355 -23.47 7.13 13.79
CA ARG A 355 -22.44 8.17 13.90
C ARG A 355 -21.28 7.75 13.00
N VAL A 356 -20.84 8.67 12.15
CA VAL A 356 -19.78 8.42 11.17
C VAL A 356 -18.66 9.43 11.41
N ARG A 357 -17.42 8.95 11.56
CA ARG A 357 -16.22 9.78 11.66
C ARG A 357 -15.33 9.53 10.46
N ASP A 358 -14.96 10.59 9.75
CA ASP A 358 -13.92 10.57 8.72
C ASP A 358 -12.55 10.52 9.41
N LEU A 359 -11.76 9.48 9.11
CA LEU A 359 -10.49 9.24 9.81
C LEU A 359 -9.33 10.07 9.28
N TRP A 360 -9.50 10.80 8.19
CA TRP A 360 -8.51 11.76 7.70
C TRP A 360 -8.73 13.17 8.23
N THR A 361 -9.99 13.56 8.43
CA THR A 361 -10.35 14.92 8.86
C THR A 361 -10.75 14.99 10.34
N GLY A 362 -11.12 13.87 10.96
CA GLY A 362 -11.70 13.80 12.31
C GLY A 362 -13.14 14.32 12.38
N GLY A 363 -13.72 14.73 11.24
CA GLY A 363 -15.07 15.28 11.17
C GLY A 363 -16.14 14.22 11.43
N GLU A 364 -17.15 14.57 12.23
CA GLU A 364 -18.28 13.69 12.53
C GLU A 364 -19.55 14.11 11.77
N THR A 365 -20.26 13.11 11.25
CA THR A 365 -21.55 13.21 10.58
C THR A 365 -22.51 12.12 11.06
N GLU A 366 -23.78 12.24 10.71
CA GLU A 366 -24.79 11.20 10.92
C GLU A 366 -25.28 10.63 9.59
N SER A 367 -25.42 9.30 9.52
CA SER A 367 -25.89 8.60 8.32
C SER A 367 -27.13 7.77 8.63
N ALA A 368 -28.04 7.67 7.65
CA ALA A 368 -29.17 6.76 7.65
C ALA A 368 -28.77 5.31 7.28
N GLY A 369 -27.50 5.05 6.97
CA GLY A 369 -26.97 3.72 6.65
C GLY A 369 -26.19 3.64 5.34
N ILE A 370 -26.01 4.75 4.62
CA ILE A 370 -25.15 4.83 3.44
C ILE A 370 -23.92 5.68 3.78
N LEU A 371 -22.75 5.18 3.40
CA LEU A 371 -21.46 5.84 3.56
C LEU A 371 -20.95 6.11 2.16
N ARG A 372 -20.72 7.37 1.79
CA ARG A 372 -20.41 7.75 0.42
C ARG A 372 -19.29 8.78 0.36
N ALA A 373 -18.41 8.63 -0.62
CA ALA A 373 -17.36 9.59 -0.90
C ALA A 373 -17.16 9.78 -2.40
N GLY A 374 -16.84 11.01 -2.80
CA GLY A 374 -16.16 11.28 -4.06
C GLY A 374 -14.66 11.09 -3.86
N LEU A 375 -14.04 10.29 -4.72
CA LEU A 375 -12.65 9.87 -4.64
C LEU A 375 -11.90 10.34 -5.89
N PRO A 376 -10.71 10.93 -5.78
CA PRO A 376 -9.83 11.08 -6.92
C PRO A 376 -9.37 9.71 -7.43
N GLY A 377 -8.72 9.68 -8.59
CA GLY A 377 -7.97 8.50 -9.03
C GLY A 377 -6.98 8.06 -7.94
N HIS A 378 -6.89 6.75 -7.72
CA HIS A 378 -6.04 6.12 -6.69
C HIS A 378 -6.37 6.53 -5.24
N GLY A 379 -7.49 7.24 -5.04
CA GLY A 379 -7.90 7.79 -3.75
C GLY A 379 -8.70 6.82 -2.89
N SER A 380 -8.74 7.12 -1.59
CA SER A 380 -9.59 6.42 -0.64
C SER A 380 -10.27 7.36 0.34
N ALA A 381 -11.44 6.93 0.83
CA ALA A 381 -12.09 7.52 1.99
C ALA A 381 -12.23 6.46 3.08
N VAL A 382 -11.96 6.87 4.32
CA VAL A 382 -11.99 5.96 5.46
C VAL A 382 -12.94 6.49 6.52
N PHE A 383 -13.93 5.68 6.88
CA PHE A 383 -14.92 6.04 7.88
C PHE A 383 -14.96 5.02 9.00
N ARG A 384 -15.05 5.49 10.25
CA ARG A 384 -15.46 4.67 11.39
C ARG A 384 -16.92 4.93 11.72
N VAL A 385 -17.66 3.87 11.96
CA VAL A 385 -19.13 3.85 11.94
C VAL A 385 -19.63 3.18 13.21
N TRP A 386 -20.37 3.93 14.03
CA TRP A 386 -21.00 3.41 15.25
C TRP A 386 -22.52 3.37 15.07
N PRO A 387 -23.20 2.25 15.39
CA PRO A 387 -24.65 2.24 15.44
C PRO A 387 -25.15 3.25 16.48
N SER A 388 -26.11 4.09 16.10
CA SER A 388 -26.70 5.09 16.99
C SER A 388 -28.16 5.38 16.65
N SER A 389 -29.05 5.28 17.63
CA SER A 389 -30.47 5.63 17.43
C SER A 389 -30.73 7.14 17.36
N ARG A 390 -29.82 7.95 17.91
CA ARG A 390 -29.93 9.41 18.03
C ARG A 390 -28.57 10.12 17.80
N PRO A 391 -27.94 9.95 16.63
CA PRO A 391 -26.68 10.65 16.35
C PRO A 391 -26.93 12.16 16.30
N LYS A 392 -26.10 12.94 17.00
CA LYS A 392 -26.17 14.40 17.05
C LYS A 392 -25.04 15.01 16.20
N ALA A 393 -25.19 14.94 14.89
CA ALA A 393 -24.24 15.52 13.94
C ALA A 393 -24.97 16.01 12.68
N ALA A 394 -24.25 16.71 11.80
CA ALA A 394 -24.77 17.09 10.49
C ALA A 394 -24.96 15.83 9.62
N PRO A 395 -25.94 15.81 8.71
CA PRO A 395 -26.16 14.69 7.79
C PRO A 395 -24.92 14.42 6.94
N HIS A 396 -24.58 13.14 6.78
CA HIS A 396 -23.52 12.68 5.90
C HIS A 396 -23.86 13.11 4.48
N THR A 397 -23.04 14.01 3.94
CA THR A 397 -23.30 14.70 2.68
C THR A 397 -22.09 14.53 1.78
N THR A 398 -22.31 14.07 0.56
CA THR A 398 -21.24 13.93 -0.44
C THR A 398 -21.48 14.90 -1.58
N LEU A 399 -20.45 15.65 -1.94
CA LEU A 399 -20.39 16.36 -3.22
C LEU A 399 -19.55 15.51 -4.18
N SER A 400 -20.18 15.05 -5.25
CA SER A 400 -19.55 14.32 -6.34
C SER A 400 -19.38 15.25 -7.53
N LEU A 401 -18.22 15.16 -8.17
CA LEU A 401 -17.94 15.77 -9.46
C LEU A 401 -17.55 14.67 -10.43
N ARG A 402 -18.35 14.50 -11.48
CA ARG A 402 -18.00 13.69 -12.64
C ARG A 402 -17.21 14.58 -13.60
N SER A 403 -15.89 14.47 -13.55
CA SER A 403 -14.99 15.03 -14.55
C SER A 403 -14.94 14.12 -15.78
N PRO A 404 -14.68 14.66 -16.97
CA PRO A 404 -14.44 13.81 -18.13
C PRO A 404 -13.13 13.04 -17.92
N GLU A 405 -13.01 11.89 -18.58
CA GLU A 405 -11.78 11.11 -18.56
C GLU A 405 -10.61 11.84 -19.21
N TYR A 406 -10.90 12.65 -20.23
CA TYR A 406 -9.97 13.52 -20.94
C TYR A 406 -10.74 14.71 -21.52
N ALA A 407 -10.05 15.77 -21.89
CA ALA A 407 -10.64 16.90 -22.58
C ALA A 407 -9.89 17.19 -23.88
N ALA A 408 -10.54 16.95 -25.02
CA ALA A 408 -9.98 17.30 -26.31
C ALA A 408 -9.92 18.82 -26.46
N THR A 409 -8.78 19.36 -26.87
CA THR A 409 -8.55 20.83 -26.89
C THR A 409 -9.46 21.60 -27.84
N ASP A 410 -10.15 20.91 -28.75
CA ASP A 410 -11.00 21.44 -29.81
C ASP A 410 -12.48 21.03 -29.70
N LYS A 411 -12.86 20.18 -28.73
CA LYS A 411 -14.25 19.71 -28.53
C LYS A 411 -14.77 20.06 -27.14
N PRO A 412 -16.08 20.31 -26.99
CA PRO A 412 -16.68 20.45 -25.67
C PRO A 412 -16.70 19.12 -24.92
N PHE A 413 -16.69 19.18 -23.59
CA PHE A 413 -16.93 18.04 -22.71
C PHE A 413 -18.08 18.33 -21.74
N THR A 414 -18.66 17.30 -21.13
CA THR A 414 -19.66 17.48 -20.08
C THR A 414 -19.07 17.18 -18.71
N THR A 415 -19.55 17.91 -17.71
CA THR A 415 -19.25 17.63 -16.30
C THR A 415 -20.51 17.72 -15.48
N THR A 416 -20.65 16.85 -14.48
CA THR A 416 -21.84 16.80 -13.63
C THR A 416 -21.46 16.96 -12.17
N LEU A 417 -22.10 17.89 -11.46
CA LEU A 417 -22.07 17.93 -10.01
C LEU A 417 -23.30 17.25 -9.44
N GLN A 418 -23.09 16.42 -8.43
CA GLN A 418 -24.16 15.74 -7.72
C GLN A 418 -23.96 15.86 -6.21
N VAL A 419 -25.04 16.19 -5.51
CA VAL A 419 -25.09 16.39 -4.06
C VAL A 419 -25.94 15.27 -3.50
N PHE A 420 -25.38 14.46 -2.61
CA PHE A 420 -26.08 13.36 -1.94
C PHE A 420 -26.35 13.72 -0.48
N ASN A 421 -27.56 13.46 0.00
CA ASN A 421 -27.89 13.50 1.42
C ASN A 421 -28.12 12.07 1.93
N ASP A 422 -27.09 11.47 2.53
CA ASP A 422 -27.14 10.14 3.12
C ASP A 422 -27.44 10.16 4.62
N GLY A 423 -27.68 11.35 5.18
CA GLY A 423 -28.12 11.54 6.55
C GLY A 423 -29.63 11.40 6.73
N ARG A 424 -30.08 11.67 7.95
CA ARG A 424 -31.48 11.59 8.39
C ARG A 424 -32.18 12.94 8.45
N THR A 425 -31.45 14.04 8.24
CA THR A 425 -32.00 15.41 8.25
C THR A 425 -31.78 16.11 6.91
N PRO A 426 -32.69 17.01 6.49
CA PRO A 426 -32.61 17.64 5.18
C PRO A 426 -31.45 18.65 5.07
N LEU A 427 -30.95 18.82 3.85
CA LEU A 427 -30.08 19.94 3.46
C LEU A 427 -30.97 21.09 2.98
N THR A 428 -30.68 22.31 3.42
CA THR A 428 -31.48 23.50 3.09
C THR A 428 -30.60 24.64 2.60
N GLU A 429 -31.20 25.63 1.93
CA GLU A 429 -30.51 26.84 1.43
C GLU A 429 -29.27 26.55 0.56
N GLY A 430 -29.28 25.43 -0.18
CA GLY A 430 -28.13 24.99 -0.96
C GLY A 430 -27.79 25.95 -2.10
N ARG A 431 -26.50 26.24 -2.26
CA ARG A 431 -25.91 27.00 -3.37
C ARG A 431 -24.71 26.25 -3.92
N VAL A 432 -24.78 25.88 -5.18
CA VAL A 432 -23.70 25.18 -5.90
C VAL A 432 -22.97 26.16 -6.80
N LYS A 433 -21.65 26.02 -6.86
CA LYS A 433 -20.76 26.77 -7.76
C LYS A 433 -19.85 25.81 -8.52
N LEU A 434 -19.85 25.93 -9.84
CA LEU A 434 -18.87 25.29 -10.73
C LEU A 434 -17.76 26.29 -11.06
N THR A 435 -16.51 25.85 -11.02
CA THR A 435 -15.33 26.58 -11.51
C THR A 435 -14.60 25.68 -12.49
N VAL A 436 -14.21 26.22 -13.64
CA VAL A 436 -13.40 25.51 -14.65
C VAL A 436 -12.11 26.26 -14.89
N GLY A 437 -11.06 25.53 -15.29
CA GLY A 437 -9.75 26.09 -15.59
C GLY A 437 -9.76 27.16 -16.68
N ALA A 438 -8.70 27.96 -16.73
CA ALA A 438 -8.53 29.00 -17.75
C ALA A 438 -8.62 28.42 -19.17
N GLY A 439 -9.17 29.18 -20.12
CA GLY A 439 -9.36 28.73 -21.49
C GLY A 439 -10.60 27.87 -21.72
N TRP A 440 -11.43 27.63 -20.69
CA TRP A 440 -12.68 26.89 -20.78
C TRP A 440 -13.89 27.72 -20.32
N LYS A 441 -15.06 27.48 -20.92
CA LYS A 441 -16.31 28.19 -20.58
C LYS A 441 -17.48 27.22 -20.45
N PRO A 442 -18.10 27.10 -19.26
CA PRO A 442 -19.32 26.30 -19.09
C PRO A 442 -20.53 27.04 -19.67
N ASP A 443 -21.54 26.29 -20.07
CA ASP A 443 -22.84 26.81 -20.47
C ASP A 443 -23.65 27.39 -19.29
N GLY A 444 -24.40 28.45 -19.57
CA GLY A 444 -25.28 29.09 -18.58
C GLY A 444 -24.56 29.63 -17.34
N GLY A 445 -25.33 29.79 -16.24
CA GLY A 445 -24.79 30.26 -14.97
C GLY A 445 -23.99 29.18 -14.23
N THR A 446 -22.82 29.55 -13.70
CA THR A 446 -21.96 28.69 -12.89
C THR A 446 -22.38 28.59 -11.43
N GLU A 447 -23.26 29.48 -10.97
CA GLU A 447 -23.83 29.48 -9.62
C GLU A 447 -25.33 29.17 -9.67
N VAL A 448 -25.78 28.27 -8.78
CA VAL A 448 -27.13 27.71 -8.80
C VAL A 448 -27.65 27.58 -7.38
N ARG A 449 -28.84 28.15 -7.11
CA ARG A 449 -29.59 27.81 -5.89
C ARG A 449 -30.31 26.49 -6.11
N ILE A 450 -30.19 25.57 -5.15
CA ILE A 450 -30.81 24.25 -5.24
C ILE A 450 -31.94 24.12 -4.22
N PRO A 451 -33.00 23.35 -4.52
CA PRO A 451 -34.05 23.06 -3.55
C PRO A 451 -33.51 22.28 -2.35
N ALA A 452 -34.30 22.18 -1.29
CA ALA A 452 -33.94 21.35 -0.15
C ALA A 452 -33.74 19.88 -0.59
N VAL A 453 -32.64 19.27 -0.16
CA VAL A 453 -32.33 17.87 -0.47
C VAL A 453 -32.75 17.02 0.73
N ALA A 454 -33.87 16.33 0.58
CA ALA A 454 -34.42 15.46 1.63
C ALA A 454 -33.49 14.27 1.95
N PRO A 455 -33.61 13.65 3.14
CA PRO A 455 -32.88 12.43 3.49
C PRO A 455 -33.02 11.33 2.42
N GLY A 456 -31.90 10.70 2.06
CA GLY A 456 -31.84 9.64 1.05
C GLY A 456 -32.10 10.12 -0.39
N LYS A 457 -32.10 11.43 -0.64
CA LYS A 457 -32.24 12.02 -1.98
C LYS A 457 -30.94 12.67 -2.43
N SER A 458 -30.87 12.94 -3.73
CA SER A 458 -29.77 13.69 -4.34
C SER A 458 -30.31 14.81 -5.23
N TRP A 459 -29.43 15.76 -5.53
CA TRP A 459 -29.61 16.78 -6.56
C TRP A 459 -28.44 16.71 -7.51
N GLU A 460 -28.65 16.91 -8.81
CA GLU A 460 -27.55 17.00 -9.78
C GLU A 460 -27.79 18.09 -10.82
N ARG A 461 -26.68 18.54 -11.43
CA ARG A 461 -26.70 19.37 -12.63
C ARG A 461 -25.48 19.08 -13.50
N THR A 462 -25.73 19.00 -14.79
CA THR A 462 -24.72 18.87 -15.84
C THR A 462 -24.47 20.21 -16.51
N TRP A 463 -23.20 20.47 -16.82
CA TRP A 463 -22.76 21.58 -17.67
C TRP A 463 -22.03 21.04 -18.89
N THR A 464 -22.21 21.71 -20.02
CA THR A 464 -21.36 21.56 -21.21
C THR A 464 -20.26 22.60 -21.14
N VAL A 465 -19.00 22.18 -21.13
CA VAL A 465 -17.83 23.05 -21.04
C VAL A 465 -17.17 23.13 -22.41
N HIS A 466 -17.11 24.33 -22.96
CA HIS A 466 -16.58 24.61 -24.29
C HIS A 466 -15.14 25.13 -24.21
N PRO A 467 -14.24 24.65 -25.09
CA PRO A 467 -12.92 25.24 -25.22
C PRO A 467 -13.03 26.66 -25.78
N SER A 468 -12.19 27.56 -25.29
CA SER A 468 -12.06 28.93 -25.80
C SER A 468 -10.61 29.24 -26.18
N SER A 469 -9.67 28.91 -25.29
CA SER A 469 -8.24 28.92 -25.57
C SER A 469 -7.51 28.03 -24.55
N PRO A 470 -7.75 26.70 -24.53
CA PRO A 470 -7.13 25.79 -23.56
C PRO A 470 -5.59 25.83 -23.66
N ALA A 471 -4.93 25.80 -22.50
CA ALA A 471 -3.48 25.77 -22.40
C ALA A 471 -3.06 24.83 -21.25
N GLY A 472 -1.78 24.42 -21.26
CA GLY A 472 -1.25 23.42 -20.34
C GLY A 472 -1.60 22.00 -20.75
N ASP A 473 -1.41 21.07 -19.81
CA ASP A 473 -1.56 19.63 -20.06
C ASP A 473 -2.85 19.05 -19.48
N HIS A 474 -3.59 19.82 -18.67
CA HIS A 474 -4.81 19.38 -17.99
C HIS A 474 -5.87 20.49 -17.90
N VAL A 475 -7.14 20.10 -17.80
CA VAL A 475 -8.23 20.99 -17.35
C VAL A 475 -8.66 20.61 -15.95
N GLU A 476 -8.66 21.59 -15.06
CA GLU A 476 -9.26 21.43 -13.73
C GLU A 476 -10.73 21.85 -13.74
N VAL A 477 -11.56 21.04 -13.08
CA VAL A 477 -12.95 21.35 -12.80
C VAL A 477 -13.14 21.23 -11.30
N SER A 478 -13.73 22.25 -10.69
CA SER A 478 -13.99 22.29 -9.25
C SER A 478 -15.46 22.61 -8.98
N GLY A 479 -16.04 21.86 -8.05
CA GLY A 479 -17.38 22.09 -7.52
C GLY A 479 -17.32 22.52 -6.07
N ARG A 480 -18.22 23.41 -5.68
CA ARG A 480 -18.48 23.76 -4.28
C ARG A 480 -19.97 23.76 -4.02
N ILE A 481 -20.38 23.33 -2.84
CA ILE A 481 -21.72 23.57 -2.29
C ILE A 481 -21.62 24.24 -0.93
N ASP A 482 -22.37 25.32 -0.74
CA ASP A 482 -22.67 25.90 0.56
C ASP A 482 -24.13 25.60 0.91
N TYR A 483 -24.41 25.11 2.12
CA TYR A 483 -25.75 24.68 2.54
C TYR A 483 -25.94 24.83 4.06
N ARG A 484 -27.18 24.69 4.53
CA ARG A 484 -27.53 24.65 5.96
C ARG A 484 -28.11 23.31 6.37
N THR A 485 -27.80 22.94 7.59
CA THR A 485 -28.31 21.75 8.29
C THR A 485 -28.88 22.17 9.64
N SER A 486 -29.51 21.24 10.35
CA SER A 486 -29.88 21.41 11.76
C SER A 486 -28.68 21.72 12.66
N SER A 487 -27.47 21.36 12.23
CA SER A 487 -26.21 21.60 12.94
C SER A 487 -25.46 22.86 12.46
N GLY A 488 -26.12 23.73 11.68
CA GLY A 488 -25.55 24.99 11.19
C GLY A 488 -25.15 24.96 9.71
N ALA A 489 -24.47 26.03 9.28
CA ALA A 489 -23.98 26.20 7.93
C ALA A 489 -22.79 25.27 7.64
N ARG A 490 -22.72 24.76 6.42
CA ARG A 490 -21.71 23.79 5.97
C ARG A 490 -21.27 24.13 4.55
N SER A 491 -20.08 23.66 4.20
CA SER A 491 -19.53 23.78 2.86
C SER A 491 -18.76 22.52 2.51
N LEU A 492 -18.86 22.09 1.25
CA LEU A 492 -18.05 21.00 0.69
C LEU A 492 -17.51 21.46 -0.66
N SER A 493 -16.29 21.03 -0.96
CA SER A 493 -15.66 21.24 -2.27
C SER A 493 -15.13 19.91 -2.79
N THR A 494 -15.08 19.79 -4.10
CA THR A 494 -14.44 18.68 -4.81
C THR A 494 -13.77 19.23 -6.05
N THR A 495 -12.67 18.60 -6.45
CA THR A 495 -11.93 18.97 -7.66
C THR A 495 -11.63 17.69 -8.42
N GLY A 496 -11.69 17.77 -9.73
CA GLY A 496 -11.24 16.74 -10.65
C GLY A 496 -10.43 17.38 -11.76
N SER A 497 -9.50 16.62 -12.30
CA SER A 497 -8.64 17.01 -13.41
C SER A 497 -8.82 16.02 -14.54
N ALA A 498 -8.67 16.49 -15.77
CA ALA A 498 -8.66 15.65 -16.96
C ALA A 498 -7.50 16.08 -17.86
N PRO A 499 -6.69 15.13 -18.39
CA PRO A 499 -5.63 15.47 -19.32
C PRO A 499 -6.19 16.10 -20.60
N LEU A 500 -5.48 17.10 -21.11
CA LEU A 500 -5.75 17.69 -22.40
C LEU A 500 -5.18 16.80 -23.49
N VAL A 501 -6.03 16.41 -24.42
CA VAL A 501 -5.66 15.49 -25.50
C VAL A 501 -5.83 16.13 -26.87
N LYS A 502 -4.99 15.68 -27.81
CA LYS A 502 -5.01 16.08 -29.22
C LYS A 502 -4.97 14.82 -30.08
N PRO A 503 -5.72 14.79 -31.20
CA PRO A 503 -5.61 13.68 -32.12
C PRO A 503 -4.19 13.61 -32.72
N PRO A 504 -3.71 12.41 -33.11
CA PRO A 504 -2.45 12.28 -33.84
C PRO A 504 -2.46 13.09 -35.14
N ALA A 505 -1.27 13.43 -35.63
CA ALA A 505 -1.14 14.09 -36.92
C ALA A 505 -1.58 13.15 -38.06
N ALA A 506 -2.01 13.70 -39.20
CA ALA A 506 -2.29 12.89 -40.37
C ALA A 506 -1.02 12.17 -40.87
N GLY A 507 -1.19 10.94 -41.35
CA GLY A 507 -0.14 10.02 -41.80
C GLY A 507 0.18 8.90 -40.81
N THR A 508 1.30 8.23 -41.06
CA THR A 508 1.81 7.16 -40.20
C THR A 508 2.55 7.74 -38.98
N ASN A 509 2.08 7.44 -37.78
CA ASN A 509 2.64 7.89 -36.51
C ASN A 509 3.21 6.69 -35.74
N ALA A 510 4.52 6.71 -35.48
CA ALA A 510 5.15 5.71 -34.61
C ALA A 510 4.74 5.96 -33.14
N LEU A 511 4.34 4.91 -32.43
CA LEU A 511 3.83 5.05 -31.06
C LEU A 511 4.90 5.42 -30.05
N SER A 512 6.17 5.10 -30.30
CA SER A 512 7.30 5.57 -29.48
C SER A 512 7.36 7.10 -29.38
N LYS A 513 6.81 7.81 -30.37
CA LYS A 513 6.77 9.29 -30.43
C LYS A 513 5.39 9.86 -30.10
N ALA A 514 4.38 9.02 -29.87
CA ALA A 514 3.02 9.46 -29.60
C ALA A 514 2.86 9.95 -28.16
N ALA A 515 1.96 10.93 -27.98
CA ALA A 515 1.52 11.35 -26.66
C ALA A 515 0.59 10.28 -26.06
N PHE A 516 0.89 9.80 -24.86
CA PHE A 516 0.04 8.87 -24.14
C PHE A 516 -0.88 9.63 -23.20
N MET A 517 -2.12 9.17 -23.07
CA MET A 517 -3.02 9.62 -22.01
C MET A 517 -2.52 9.06 -20.67
N THR A 518 -2.26 7.76 -20.63
CA THR A 518 -1.65 7.06 -19.49
C THR A 518 -0.77 5.93 -20.00
N ALA A 519 0.21 5.52 -19.19
CA ALA A 519 1.04 4.35 -19.44
C ALA A 519 1.37 3.68 -18.12
N ASP A 520 0.78 2.51 -17.92
CA ASP A 520 0.96 1.67 -16.74
C ASP A 520 1.74 0.42 -17.14
N ASN A 521 2.59 -0.06 -16.23
CA ASN A 521 3.51 -1.14 -16.53
C ASN A 521 3.82 -1.95 -15.26
N GLY A 522 3.98 -3.26 -15.40
CA GLY A 522 4.13 -4.18 -14.26
C GLY A 522 5.44 -3.97 -13.52
N TYR A 523 6.52 -3.76 -14.27
CA TYR A 523 7.85 -3.46 -13.75
C TYR A 523 8.55 -2.44 -14.65
N GLY A 524 9.08 -1.38 -14.05
CA GLY A 524 9.69 -0.28 -14.79
C GLY A 524 8.74 0.59 -15.58
N PRO A 525 9.24 1.64 -16.24
CA PRO A 525 8.46 2.43 -17.17
C PRO A 525 8.20 1.69 -18.48
N VAL A 526 7.20 2.15 -19.23
CA VAL A 526 7.04 1.78 -20.65
C VAL A 526 8.16 2.44 -21.45
N GLU A 527 8.97 1.63 -22.09
CA GLU A 527 10.12 2.07 -22.87
C GLU A 527 9.73 2.44 -24.30
N ARG A 528 10.38 3.46 -24.85
CA ARG A 528 10.09 4.02 -26.18
C ARG A 528 11.25 3.72 -27.11
N GLY A 529 11.02 2.86 -28.10
CA GLY A 529 12.02 2.44 -29.09
C GLY A 529 13.05 1.41 -28.59
N THR A 530 12.88 0.91 -27.36
CA THR A 530 13.72 -0.12 -26.74
C THR A 530 12.84 -1.10 -25.96
N SER A 531 13.39 -2.26 -25.60
CA SER A 531 12.74 -3.25 -24.71
C SER A 531 12.55 -2.66 -23.31
N ASN A 532 11.76 -3.30 -22.44
CA ASN A 532 11.68 -2.87 -21.05
C ASN A 532 13.00 -3.20 -20.33
N GLY A 533 13.70 -2.22 -19.75
CA GLY A 533 14.97 -2.47 -19.05
C GLY A 533 14.85 -2.55 -17.53
N GLU A 534 13.64 -2.76 -17.00
CA GLU A 534 13.30 -2.91 -15.59
C GLU A 534 13.27 -1.62 -14.75
N SER A 535 14.39 -1.01 -14.38
CA SER A 535 14.38 -0.12 -13.21
C SER A 535 14.25 1.37 -13.56
N SER A 536 14.89 1.81 -14.64
CA SER A 536 15.07 3.22 -14.97
C SER A 536 14.57 3.52 -16.38
N ALA A 537 14.03 4.71 -16.62
CA ALA A 537 13.67 5.10 -17.97
C ALA A 537 14.91 5.12 -18.89
N GLY A 538 14.82 4.45 -20.03
CA GLY A 538 15.86 4.39 -21.07
C GLY A 538 17.00 3.40 -20.79
N ASP A 539 16.80 2.42 -19.89
CA ASP A 539 17.75 1.32 -19.67
C ASP A 539 17.49 0.09 -20.58
N GLY A 540 16.42 0.15 -21.37
CA GLY A 540 16.04 -0.86 -22.35
C GLY A 540 17.10 -1.20 -23.40
N HIS A 541 17.02 -2.41 -23.93
CA HIS A 541 17.88 -2.91 -24.98
C HIS A 541 17.23 -2.82 -26.36
N LYS A 542 17.96 -3.26 -27.39
CA LYS A 542 17.38 -3.35 -28.74
C LYS A 542 16.31 -4.44 -28.74
N MET A 543 15.09 -4.05 -29.09
CA MET A 543 13.92 -4.91 -29.16
C MET A 543 14.14 -6.10 -30.09
N SER A 544 13.80 -7.30 -29.62
CA SER A 544 13.89 -8.51 -30.43
C SER A 544 12.90 -9.57 -30.04
N ILE A 545 12.22 -10.16 -31.03
CA ILE A 545 11.22 -11.19 -30.82
C ILE A 545 11.55 -12.38 -31.73
N GLY A 546 11.78 -13.56 -31.14
CA GLY A 546 12.01 -14.79 -31.90
C GLY A 546 13.24 -14.71 -32.82
N GLY A 547 14.26 -13.95 -32.41
CA GLY A 547 15.50 -13.71 -33.14
C GLY A 547 15.45 -12.60 -34.19
N VAL A 548 14.31 -11.92 -34.35
CA VAL A 548 14.16 -10.78 -35.27
C VAL A 548 14.28 -9.47 -34.50
N THR A 549 15.18 -8.59 -34.91
CA THR A 549 15.38 -7.29 -34.26
C THR A 549 14.51 -6.20 -34.85
N TYR A 550 14.06 -5.28 -34.00
CA TYR A 550 13.27 -4.12 -34.38
C TYR A 550 13.97 -2.82 -33.95
N ASP A 551 13.81 -1.76 -34.73
CA ASP A 551 14.47 -0.47 -34.48
C ASP A 551 13.57 0.53 -33.73
N ASP A 552 12.28 0.20 -33.57
CA ASP A 552 11.29 1.07 -32.93
C ASP A 552 10.12 0.24 -32.39
N GLY A 553 9.39 0.76 -31.41
CA GLY A 553 8.30 0.08 -30.72
C GLY A 553 8.06 0.59 -29.31
N LEU A 554 7.25 -0.14 -28.54
CA LEU A 554 7.10 0.07 -27.09
C LEU A 554 7.49 -1.19 -26.32
N GLY A 555 8.47 -1.08 -25.43
CA GLY A 555 8.88 -2.16 -24.51
C GLY A 555 8.10 -2.06 -23.21
N VAL A 556 7.47 -3.15 -22.81
CA VAL A 556 6.61 -3.21 -21.61
C VAL A 556 6.88 -4.47 -20.79
N HIS A 557 6.37 -4.49 -19.56
CA HIS A 557 6.37 -5.63 -18.66
C HIS A 557 4.94 -5.92 -18.21
N ALA A 558 4.49 -7.17 -18.30
CA ALA A 558 3.12 -7.51 -17.90
C ALA A 558 2.90 -7.39 -16.36
N PRO A 559 1.69 -7.02 -15.91
CA PRO A 559 0.62 -6.43 -16.70
C PRO A 559 0.96 -4.99 -17.11
N SER A 560 0.62 -4.60 -18.35
CA SER A 560 0.81 -3.24 -18.84
C SER A 560 -0.42 -2.71 -19.59
N LYS A 561 -0.58 -1.38 -19.60
CA LYS A 561 -1.64 -0.69 -20.32
C LYS A 561 -1.15 0.68 -20.81
N VAL A 562 -1.03 0.85 -22.12
CA VAL A 562 -0.74 2.13 -22.77
C VAL A 562 -2.00 2.67 -23.43
N ARG A 563 -2.35 3.92 -23.14
CA ARG A 563 -3.62 4.52 -23.56
C ARG A 563 -3.40 5.74 -24.44
N LEU A 564 -4.06 5.82 -25.58
CA LEU A 564 -3.89 6.90 -26.57
C LEU A 564 -5.22 7.48 -27.02
N TYR A 565 -5.30 8.80 -27.12
CA TYR A 565 -6.43 9.48 -27.74
C TYR A 565 -6.24 9.59 -29.25
N LEU A 566 -7.19 9.07 -30.01
CA LEU A 566 -7.20 9.08 -31.48
C LEU A 566 -8.17 10.12 -32.07
N GLY A 567 -9.16 10.55 -31.29
CA GLY A 567 -10.18 11.51 -31.72
C GLY A 567 -11.08 11.06 -32.88
N GLY A 568 -11.08 9.76 -33.22
CA GLY A 568 -11.81 9.17 -34.35
C GLY A 568 -11.13 9.32 -35.71
N GLY A 569 -9.92 9.90 -35.77
CA GLY A 569 -9.25 10.26 -37.02
C GLY A 569 -8.40 9.15 -37.65
N CYS A 570 -8.08 8.10 -36.91
CA CYS A 570 -7.16 7.06 -37.37
C CYS A 570 -7.89 5.90 -38.07
N ALA A 571 -7.31 5.39 -39.14
CA ALA A 571 -7.85 4.29 -39.94
C ALA A 571 -7.46 2.92 -39.37
N SER A 572 -6.23 2.75 -38.88
CA SER A 572 -5.71 1.46 -38.41
C SER A 572 -4.55 1.56 -37.44
N PHE A 573 -4.38 0.53 -36.61
CA PHE A 573 -3.18 0.27 -35.80
C PHE A 573 -2.51 -1.01 -36.29
N ALA A 574 -1.17 -1.02 -36.32
CA ALA A 574 -0.39 -2.21 -36.61
C ALA A 574 0.86 -2.34 -35.72
N SER A 575 1.22 -3.57 -35.36
CA SER A 575 2.44 -3.92 -34.62
C SER A 575 2.78 -5.39 -34.79
N SER A 576 4.07 -5.74 -34.70
CA SER A 576 4.53 -7.10 -34.44
C SER A 576 4.72 -7.28 -32.94
N VAL A 577 4.10 -8.30 -32.35
CA VAL A 577 4.08 -8.48 -30.89
C VAL A 577 4.64 -9.82 -30.44
N GLY A 578 5.22 -9.86 -29.25
CA GLY A 578 5.75 -11.08 -28.62
C GLY A 578 6.55 -10.80 -27.35
N VAL A 579 7.03 -11.88 -26.72
CA VAL A 579 7.94 -11.82 -25.57
C VAL A 579 9.33 -11.41 -26.07
N ASP A 580 9.96 -10.42 -25.43
CA ASP A 580 11.29 -9.94 -25.82
C ASP A 580 12.36 -11.02 -25.54
N ASP A 581 13.37 -11.09 -26.42
CA ASP A 581 14.40 -12.11 -26.38
C ASP A 581 15.43 -11.93 -25.25
N GLU A 582 15.46 -10.78 -24.58
CA GLU A 582 16.39 -10.45 -23.48
C GLU A 582 16.15 -11.31 -22.23
N LYS A 583 14.94 -11.85 -22.08
CA LYS A 583 14.60 -12.75 -20.98
C LYS A 583 14.71 -14.21 -21.41
N ALA A 584 14.99 -15.06 -20.42
CA ALA A 584 15.08 -16.52 -20.62
C ALA A 584 13.71 -17.21 -20.63
N GLY A 585 12.66 -16.52 -20.14
CA GLY A 585 11.29 -17.01 -20.03
C GLY A 585 10.27 -15.92 -20.33
N GLY A 586 9.07 -16.04 -19.79
CA GLY A 586 7.97 -15.08 -19.95
C GLY A 586 6.80 -15.66 -20.75
N SER A 587 5.59 -15.33 -20.30
CA SER A 587 4.33 -15.79 -20.87
C SER A 587 3.30 -14.66 -20.77
N VAL A 588 2.89 -14.10 -21.92
CA VAL A 588 2.08 -12.87 -21.96
C VAL A 588 0.99 -12.96 -23.02
N ALA A 589 -0.09 -12.21 -22.85
CA ALA A 589 -1.10 -12.03 -23.90
C ALA A 589 -1.28 -10.55 -24.24
N PHE A 590 -1.36 -10.25 -25.54
CA PHE A 590 -1.58 -8.90 -26.03
C PHE A 590 -3.06 -8.70 -26.36
N GLU A 591 -3.61 -7.56 -25.96
CA GLU A 591 -4.94 -7.12 -26.33
C GLU A 591 -4.91 -5.70 -26.88
N VAL A 592 -5.72 -5.46 -27.91
CA VAL A 592 -5.97 -4.12 -28.44
C VAL A 592 -7.44 -3.81 -28.22
N LEU A 593 -7.75 -2.72 -27.53
CA LEU A 593 -9.11 -2.29 -27.27
C LEU A 593 -9.36 -0.90 -27.86
N GLY A 594 -10.49 -0.73 -28.54
CA GLY A 594 -10.98 0.57 -29.00
C GLY A 594 -12.22 0.95 -28.22
N ASP A 595 -12.19 2.09 -27.54
CA ASP A 595 -13.29 2.57 -26.67
C ASP A 595 -13.77 1.50 -25.67
N GLY A 596 -12.81 0.77 -25.09
CA GLY A 596 -13.05 -0.32 -24.13
C GLY A 596 -13.52 -1.64 -24.76
N LYS A 597 -13.72 -1.71 -26.08
CA LYS A 597 -14.10 -2.94 -26.78
C LYS A 597 -12.87 -3.62 -27.36
N ARG A 598 -12.69 -4.90 -27.06
CA ARG A 598 -11.60 -5.71 -27.63
C ARG A 598 -11.72 -5.79 -29.15
N LEU A 599 -10.68 -5.34 -29.85
CA LEU A 599 -10.53 -5.38 -31.30
C LEU A 599 -9.62 -6.53 -31.73
N ALA A 600 -8.61 -6.87 -30.92
CA ALA A 600 -7.73 -8.02 -31.13
C ALA A 600 -7.23 -8.61 -29.81
N ASN A 601 -6.87 -9.89 -29.84
CA ASN A 601 -6.17 -10.61 -28.78
C ASN A 601 -5.32 -11.73 -29.40
N THR A 602 -4.13 -11.97 -28.87
CA THR A 602 -3.18 -12.96 -29.40
C THR A 602 -3.33 -14.37 -28.82
N GLY A 603 -4.01 -14.50 -27.69
CA GLY A 603 -3.78 -15.59 -26.74
C GLY A 603 -2.43 -15.44 -26.04
N VAL A 604 -2.04 -16.43 -25.26
CA VAL A 604 -0.74 -16.45 -24.57
C VAL A 604 0.37 -16.75 -25.57
N LEU A 605 1.32 -15.82 -25.67
CA LEU A 605 2.59 -15.95 -26.36
C LEU A 605 3.69 -16.27 -25.35
N LYS A 606 4.69 -17.03 -25.77
CA LYS A 606 5.81 -17.47 -24.95
C LYS A 606 7.14 -17.10 -25.57
N ARG A 607 8.17 -17.00 -24.72
CA ARG A 607 9.55 -16.84 -25.15
C ARG A 607 9.95 -17.83 -26.26
N GLY A 608 10.59 -17.32 -27.30
CA GLY A 608 11.10 -18.10 -28.44
C GLY A 608 10.10 -18.33 -29.58
N GLN A 609 8.84 -17.90 -29.42
CA GLN A 609 7.89 -17.88 -30.52
C GLN A 609 8.20 -16.74 -31.50
N ALA A 610 7.86 -16.93 -32.78
CA ALA A 610 7.97 -15.86 -33.77
C ALA A 610 6.95 -14.75 -33.46
N ALA A 611 7.31 -13.51 -33.79
CA ALA A 611 6.43 -12.37 -33.59
C ALA A 611 5.08 -12.56 -34.31
N GLN A 612 3.99 -12.25 -33.61
CA GLN A 612 2.65 -12.25 -34.18
C GLN A 612 2.30 -10.85 -34.69
N THR A 613 1.81 -10.73 -35.92
CA THR A 613 1.36 -9.44 -36.44
C THR A 613 -0.07 -9.15 -35.98
N LEU A 614 -0.26 -7.99 -35.34
CA LEU A 614 -1.57 -7.40 -35.07
C LEU A 614 -1.80 -6.25 -36.03
N SER A 615 -2.98 -6.24 -36.67
CA SER A 615 -3.46 -5.13 -37.49
C SER A 615 -4.97 -5.01 -37.29
N VAL A 616 -5.42 -3.86 -36.80
CA VAL A 616 -6.83 -3.62 -36.47
C VAL A 616 -7.35 -2.33 -37.09
N PRO A 617 -8.61 -2.31 -37.59
CA PRO A 617 -9.25 -1.08 -38.02
C PRO A 617 -9.62 -0.21 -36.80
N LEU A 618 -9.44 1.11 -36.94
CA LEU A 618 -9.68 2.09 -35.88
C LEU A 618 -10.69 3.17 -36.26
N SER A 619 -11.39 3.03 -37.40
CA SER A 619 -12.33 4.04 -37.86
C SER A 619 -13.39 4.38 -36.80
N GLY A 620 -13.42 5.64 -36.38
CA GLY A 620 -14.35 6.15 -35.37
C GLY A 620 -13.92 5.93 -33.91
N VAL A 621 -12.87 5.15 -33.65
CA VAL A 621 -12.36 4.89 -32.29
C VAL A 621 -11.81 6.18 -31.68
N GLN A 622 -12.26 6.53 -30.48
CA GLN A 622 -11.79 7.72 -29.78
C GLN A 622 -10.54 7.45 -28.96
N VAL A 623 -10.49 6.31 -28.26
CA VAL A 623 -9.39 5.90 -27.38
C VAL A 623 -8.92 4.49 -27.73
N LEU A 624 -7.61 4.33 -27.85
CA LEU A 624 -6.93 3.05 -28.05
C LEU A 624 -6.22 2.64 -26.76
N ASP A 625 -6.50 1.43 -26.29
CA ASP A 625 -5.77 0.79 -25.20
C ASP A 625 -4.94 -0.36 -25.78
N LEU A 626 -3.64 -0.35 -25.51
CA LEU A 626 -2.71 -1.45 -25.77
C LEU A 626 -2.40 -2.12 -24.43
N VAL A 627 -2.84 -3.37 -24.28
CA VAL A 627 -2.77 -4.09 -23.01
C VAL A 627 -1.91 -5.33 -23.17
N VAL A 628 -1.02 -5.57 -22.19
CA VAL A 628 -0.34 -6.85 -22.04
C VAL A 628 -0.72 -7.45 -20.69
N THR A 629 -1.17 -8.69 -20.68
CA THR A 629 -1.53 -9.43 -19.47
C THR A 629 -0.54 -10.56 -19.22
N ASP A 630 -0.40 -10.96 -17.95
CA ASP A 630 0.21 -12.24 -17.56
C ASP A 630 -0.48 -13.41 -18.27
N GLY A 631 0.28 -14.42 -18.66
CA GLY A 631 -0.22 -15.67 -19.25
C GLY A 631 -0.81 -16.65 -18.22
N GLY A 632 -0.79 -16.29 -16.93
CA GLY A 632 -1.42 -17.01 -15.82
C GLY A 632 -0.44 -17.89 -15.04
N ASP A 633 0.85 -17.67 -15.20
CA ASP A 633 1.94 -18.36 -14.47
C ASP A 633 2.81 -17.41 -13.63
N GLY A 634 2.36 -16.17 -13.46
CA GLY A 634 3.06 -15.12 -12.71
C GLY A 634 3.87 -14.23 -13.65
N VAL A 635 4.24 -13.04 -13.18
CA VAL A 635 4.78 -11.98 -14.03
C VAL A 635 6.29 -12.08 -14.28
N ASP A 636 6.95 -13.12 -13.78
CA ASP A 636 8.40 -13.24 -13.84
C ASP A 636 8.88 -13.34 -15.29
N SER A 637 9.78 -12.42 -15.69
CA SER A 637 10.33 -12.35 -17.05
C SER A 637 9.33 -11.97 -18.15
N ASP A 638 8.17 -11.40 -17.81
CA ASP A 638 7.13 -10.98 -18.76
C ASP A 638 7.45 -9.68 -19.52
N HIS A 639 8.68 -9.58 -20.03
CA HIS A 639 9.10 -8.51 -20.94
C HIS A 639 8.47 -8.75 -22.31
N ALA A 640 7.78 -7.74 -22.81
CA ALA A 640 6.92 -7.86 -23.98
C ALA A 640 7.08 -6.63 -24.88
N ASP A 641 7.04 -6.87 -26.18
CA ASP A 641 7.31 -5.85 -27.18
C ASP A 641 6.09 -5.58 -28.05
N TRP A 642 5.70 -4.31 -28.15
CA TRP A 642 4.90 -3.78 -29.26
C TRP A 642 5.84 -3.27 -30.36
N ALA A 643 6.49 -4.18 -31.07
CA ALA A 643 7.50 -3.84 -32.06
C ALA A 643 6.89 -3.20 -33.32
N GLY A 644 7.53 -2.14 -33.81
CA GLY A 644 7.08 -1.37 -34.97
C GLY A 644 5.68 -0.75 -34.80
N ALA A 645 5.23 -0.55 -33.56
CA ALA A 645 3.87 -0.09 -33.28
C ALA A 645 3.57 1.28 -33.91
N ALA A 646 2.57 1.32 -34.79
CA ALA A 646 2.23 2.52 -35.54
C ALA A 646 0.72 2.70 -35.75
N LEU A 647 0.30 3.95 -35.79
CA LEU A 647 -1.04 4.39 -36.18
C LEU A 647 -1.02 4.96 -37.59
N ASN A 648 -2.03 4.66 -38.38
CA ASN A 648 -2.30 5.35 -39.64
C ASN A 648 -3.52 6.26 -39.47
N CYS A 649 -3.31 7.57 -39.53
CA CYS A 649 -4.31 8.62 -39.50
C CYS A 649 -4.09 9.54 -40.73
#